data_AF-A0A3S0D009-F1
#
_entry.id   AF-A0A3S0D009-F1
#
_cell.length_a   1.000
_cell.length_b   1.000
_cell.length_c   1.000
_cell.angle_alpha   90.00
_cell.angle_beta   90.00
_cell.angle_gamma   90.00
#
_symmetry.space_group_name_H-M   'P 1'
#
loop_
_entity.id
_entity.type
_entity.pdbx_description
1 polymer ?
#
loop_
_entity_poly.entity_id
_entity_poly.type
_entity_poly.pdbx_seq_one_letter_code
_entity_poly.pdbx_strand_id
1 'polypeptide(L)'
;MGYKFNPFTGQLDIARGGGGGGGGASWGSITGDINDQTDLIDLIGDVQENIEYTEYTFNSSGIKKGSRHNDWTELMAAVVAQGTPCRITFEQDETLPAGTWKIKDVVWRGNGLPAGFGGPLIYLSEGFYFADTTSITFEYGLGVVNTASHHNLSVNHSLRVNMTTSAIASASGVEMFEITGSGSLGIMFVSDGASLSSFGMGPAVKYGAGTIGPIVFSGVNPDMMSDTISGHSTALILYIFGTQTFATDIFAVTQPNFAGTIQYGRSDSRYVGFNPSGTNLTQPSVQGAIAEVSGKVDSLETEVDSLVPQTFIDSEDIIWDRTVKDISVSETQGRTSVGGSYQSGGSSRKAAYLLTTTKGIWAHDIKFRARVNGGTSKVKGMIYTNNSGAPSTLIAVGSEVTVTNTSMDVYTSSLSSDIFFPAGTSIWLGILFDGNGSGFVFSCDSTTNGRIRTSSGLTYASEPTNPFLASYNTENGSPDVWLDGYGTAMAAKYIGEPYILGDGLEKVPQFSGDPATTGNISNNGTASSSSDRQFGSVFTMPEDGQLDYVKFVVGLSTSGSMDTQALVYDVTSSLPVNLLAESNQINITNTTQTAIQYDFTGGDRIIFSESDELFFAVRCSNETPSFVWSRSDNVSNATIVSNNNAFSNPPLDPFGTPGYTSNGNISIEIGYTTSENVLKVISAPDTGTFTLKSIDGDIQWVED
;
A
#
# COMPACT_ATOMS: atom_id res chain seq x y z
N MET A 1 28.61 9.32 -37.10
CA MET A 1 29.32 9.45 -35.81
C MET A 1 29.93 8.10 -35.52
N GLY A 2 31.25 8.03 -35.36
CA GLY A 2 31.93 6.78 -35.07
C GLY A 2 32.25 6.72 -33.59
N TYR A 3 31.74 5.71 -32.89
CA TYR A 3 32.11 5.45 -31.51
C TYR A 3 33.36 4.56 -31.50
N LYS A 4 34.42 5.01 -30.83
CA LYS A 4 35.57 4.15 -30.51
C LYS A 4 35.59 3.95 -29.00
N PHE A 5 35.35 2.71 -28.58
CA PHE A 5 35.57 2.29 -27.21
C PHE A 5 37.04 1.93 -27.04
N ASN A 6 37.74 2.58 -26.11
CA ASN A 6 39.11 2.22 -25.76
C ASN A 6 39.07 1.22 -24.59
N PRO A 7 39.31 -0.08 -24.82
CA PRO A 7 39.17 -1.10 -23.80
C PRO A 7 40.23 -1.02 -22.69
N PHE A 8 41.26 -0.19 -22.84
CA PHE A 8 42.31 -0.03 -21.84
C PHE A 8 42.06 1.11 -20.86
N THR A 9 41.20 2.08 -21.22
CA THR A 9 40.87 3.22 -20.36
C THR A 9 39.40 3.24 -19.95
N GLY A 10 38.56 2.36 -20.51
CA GLY A 10 37.11 2.40 -20.33
C GLY A 10 36.44 3.61 -20.97
N GLN A 11 37.18 4.45 -21.70
CA GLN A 11 36.72 5.73 -22.21
C GLN A 11 36.05 5.55 -23.59
N LEU A 12 34.85 6.12 -23.73
CA LEU A 12 34.13 6.19 -24.99
C LEU A 12 34.46 7.51 -25.70
N ASP A 13 35.35 7.45 -26.70
CA ASP A 13 35.71 8.64 -27.47
C ASP A 13 34.70 8.89 -28.59
N ILE A 14 33.94 9.97 -28.47
CA ILE A 14 33.03 10.46 -29.52
C ILE A 14 33.80 11.44 -30.42
N ALA A 15 34.51 10.91 -31.41
CA ALA A 15 35.15 11.75 -32.42
C ALA A 15 34.10 12.26 -33.42
N ARG A 16 33.78 13.56 -33.37
CA ARG A 16 33.10 14.24 -34.48
C ARG A 16 34.07 14.35 -35.65
N GLY A 17 33.84 13.56 -36.70
CA GLY A 17 34.53 13.68 -37.98
C GLY A 17 34.41 15.11 -38.50
N GLY A 18 35.56 15.77 -38.65
CA GLY A 18 35.65 17.20 -38.90
C GLY A 18 35.15 17.65 -40.27
N GLY A 19 34.71 18.91 -40.30
CA GLY A 19 34.47 19.68 -41.51
C GLY A 19 33.79 21.01 -41.21
N GLY A 20 34.57 22.02 -40.81
CA GLY A 20 34.12 23.43 -40.81
C GLY A 20 34.20 24.12 -39.44
N GLY A 21 35.04 25.16 -39.37
CA GLY A 21 35.28 25.93 -38.16
C GLY A 21 34.07 26.74 -37.69
N GLY A 22 33.88 26.75 -36.38
CA GLY A 22 32.95 27.60 -35.65
C GLY A 22 33.10 27.27 -34.17
N GLY A 23 33.35 28.28 -33.34
CA GLY A 23 33.74 28.15 -31.93
C GLY A 23 32.88 27.13 -31.18
N GLY A 24 33.51 26.01 -30.78
CA GLY A 24 32.84 24.95 -30.04
C GLY A 24 32.81 25.30 -28.57
N ALA A 25 31.60 25.43 -28.01
CA ALA A 25 31.39 25.33 -26.58
C ALA A 25 31.98 23.99 -26.11
N SER A 26 33.00 24.08 -25.25
CA SER A 26 33.57 22.94 -24.56
C SER A 26 32.56 22.48 -23.52
N TRP A 27 31.87 21.39 -23.80
CA TRP A 27 31.27 20.61 -22.72
C TRP A 27 32.44 20.08 -21.90
N GLY A 28 32.53 20.46 -20.61
CA GLY A 28 33.56 19.94 -19.72
C GLY A 28 33.63 18.42 -19.83
N SER A 29 34.83 17.85 -19.72
CA SER A 29 34.97 16.39 -19.70
C SER A 29 34.19 15.85 -18.51
N ILE A 30 33.19 14.99 -18.76
CA ILE A 30 32.58 14.17 -17.72
C ILE A 30 33.65 13.16 -17.31
N THR A 31 34.35 13.46 -16.23
CA THR A 31 35.38 12.60 -15.64
C THR A 31 34.80 11.98 -14.38
N GLY A 32 34.12 10.84 -14.56
CA GLY A 32 33.54 10.03 -13.49
C GLY A 32 33.54 8.56 -13.87
N ASP A 33 33.59 7.67 -12.88
CA ASP A 33 33.38 6.22 -13.08
C ASP A 33 31.92 6.02 -13.51
N ILE A 34 31.63 5.06 -14.40
CA ILE A 34 30.24 4.72 -14.74
C ILE A 34 29.45 4.21 -13.53
N ASN A 35 30.17 3.73 -12.51
CA ASN A 35 29.61 3.31 -11.22
C ASN A 35 29.36 4.48 -10.26
N ASP A 36 29.90 5.67 -10.54
CA ASP A 36 29.76 6.88 -9.72
C ASP A 36 29.19 8.01 -10.58
N GLN A 37 27.85 8.12 -10.57
CA GLN A 37 27.11 9.18 -11.26
C GLN A 37 26.82 10.39 -10.36
N THR A 38 27.57 10.57 -9.26
CA THR A 38 27.34 11.67 -8.32
C THR A 38 27.44 13.02 -9.03
N ASP A 39 28.38 13.18 -9.95
CA ASP A 39 28.54 14.39 -10.76
C ASP A 39 27.34 14.68 -11.69
N LEU A 40 26.72 13.63 -12.23
CA LEU A 40 25.53 13.75 -13.06
C LEU A 40 24.30 14.08 -12.22
N ILE A 41 24.21 13.51 -11.03
CA ILE A 41 23.13 13.78 -10.06
C ILE A 41 23.25 15.22 -9.54
N ASP A 42 24.45 15.67 -9.17
CA ASP A 42 24.71 17.04 -8.75
C ASP A 42 24.39 18.03 -9.89
N LEU A 43 24.82 17.72 -11.12
CA LEU A 43 24.51 18.56 -12.28
C LEU A 43 23.00 18.62 -12.59
N ILE A 44 22.29 17.50 -12.42
CA ILE A 44 20.83 17.45 -12.62
C ILE A 44 20.10 18.17 -11.48
N GLY A 45 20.58 18.04 -10.24
CA GLY A 45 20.09 18.77 -9.07
C GLY A 45 20.26 20.28 -9.23
N ASP A 46 21.45 20.74 -9.64
CA ASP A 46 21.74 22.14 -9.93
C ASP A 46 20.87 22.71 -11.06
N VAL A 47 20.57 21.89 -12.07
CA VAL A 47 19.67 22.28 -13.18
C VAL A 47 18.21 22.32 -12.76
N GLN A 48 17.79 21.50 -11.79
CA GLN A 48 16.43 21.52 -11.26
C GLN A 48 16.20 22.64 -10.24
N GLU A 49 17.21 23.03 -9.45
CA GLU A 49 17.06 24.09 -8.43
C GLU A 49 17.19 25.52 -8.97
N ASN A 50 17.81 25.74 -10.13
CA ASN A 50 18.12 27.09 -10.61
C ASN A 50 17.49 27.46 -11.97
N ILE A 51 16.18 27.25 -12.13
CA ILE A 51 15.44 28.12 -13.06
C ILE A 51 15.34 29.49 -12.39
N GLU A 52 16.35 30.33 -12.60
CA GLU A 52 16.34 31.71 -12.11
C GLU A 52 15.17 32.47 -12.75
N TYR A 53 14.12 32.69 -11.98
CA TYR A 53 13.03 33.58 -12.38
C TYR A 53 13.53 35.01 -12.32
N THR A 54 13.28 35.78 -13.38
CA THR A 54 13.37 37.23 -13.26
C THR A 54 12.22 37.71 -12.38
N GLU A 55 12.54 38.35 -11.25
CA GLU A 55 11.56 38.83 -10.29
C GLU A 55 11.16 40.28 -10.57
N TYR A 56 9.85 40.49 -10.66
CA TYR A 56 9.19 41.78 -10.73
C TYR A 56 8.28 41.98 -9.53
N THR A 57 8.12 43.23 -9.11
CA THR A 57 7.16 43.61 -8.08
C THR A 57 6.12 44.54 -8.69
N PHE A 58 4.84 44.28 -8.47
CA PHE A 58 3.76 45.15 -8.91
C PHE A 58 3.05 45.79 -7.72
N ASN A 59 2.95 47.11 -7.77
CA ASN A 59 2.18 47.90 -6.82
C ASN A 59 1.78 49.23 -7.50
N SER A 60 0.52 49.35 -7.92
CA SER A 60 0.00 50.50 -8.67
C SER A 60 0.03 51.82 -7.88
N SER A 61 0.02 51.76 -6.55
CA SER A 61 0.13 52.95 -5.68
C SER A 61 1.58 53.30 -5.31
N GLY A 62 2.52 52.41 -5.63
CA GLY A 62 3.93 52.52 -5.24
C GLY A 62 4.75 53.47 -6.10
N ILE A 63 5.97 53.75 -5.62
CA ILE A 63 7.01 54.44 -6.40
C ILE A 63 7.82 53.39 -7.17
N LYS A 64 7.98 53.60 -8.48
CA LYS A 64 8.86 52.78 -9.32
C LYS A 64 10.30 52.81 -8.80
N LYS A 65 10.87 51.64 -8.48
CA LYS A 65 12.27 51.48 -8.02
C LYS A 65 12.78 50.08 -8.34
N GLY A 66 13.87 49.98 -9.09
CA GLY A 66 14.42 48.68 -9.50
C GLY A 66 13.40 47.90 -10.36
N SER A 67 13.19 46.63 -10.05
CA SER A 67 12.20 45.74 -10.71
C SER A 67 10.74 45.98 -10.27
N ARG A 68 10.49 47.04 -9.48
CA ARG A 68 9.15 47.42 -9.07
C ARG A 68 8.49 48.30 -10.14
N HIS A 69 7.33 47.88 -10.61
CA HIS A 69 6.49 48.60 -11.56
C HIS A 69 5.21 49.08 -10.87
N ASN A 70 4.78 50.28 -11.22
CA ASN A 70 3.51 50.89 -10.77
C ASN A 70 2.53 51.15 -11.92
N ASP A 71 2.89 50.73 -13.13
CA ASP A 71 2.02 50.72 -14.31
C ASP A 71 2.03 49.31 -14.93
N TRP A 72 0.85 48.76 -15.15
CA TRP A 72 0.69 47.38 -15.64
C TRP A 72 1.21 47.21 -17.07
N THR A 73 1.01 48.20 -17.94
CA THR A 73 1.46 48.14 -19.33
C THR A 73 2.99 48.11 -19.37
N GLU A 74 3.64 48.89 -18.51
CA GLU A 74 5.09 48.90 -18.36
C GLU A 74 5.63 47.56 -17.83
N LEU A 75 4.98 46.98 -16.81
CA LEU A 75 5.34 45.66 -16.29
C LEU A 75 5.22 44.59 -17.38
N MET A 76 4.12 44.56 -18.13
CA MET A 76 3.92 43.58 -19.19
C MET A 76 4.93 43.75 -20.33
N ALA A 77 5.33 45.00 -20.65
CA ALA A 77 6.41 45.23 -21.60
C ALA A 77 7.76 44.67 -21.10
N ALA A 78 8.05 44.78 -19.80
CA ALA A 78 9.25 44.20 -19.20
C ALA A 78 9.21 42.66 -19.20
N VAL A 79 8.08 42.05 -18.82
CA VAL A 79 7.87 40.60 -18.86
C VAL A 79 8.03 40.04 -20.27
N VAL A 80 7.44 40.70 -21.28
CA VAL A 80 7.57 40.28 -22.69
C VAL A 80 9.01 40.45 -23.19
N ALA A 81 9.70 41.53 -22.80
CA ALA A 81 11.08 41.77 -23.19
C ALA A 81 12.05 40.74 -22.59
N GLN A 82 11.75 40.22 -21.40
CA GLN A 82 12.58 39.23 -20.71
C GLN A 82 12.61 37.88 -21.44
N GLY A 83 11.47 37.43 -21.98
CA GLY A 83 11.39 36.20 -22.79
C GLY A 83 11.67 34.88 -22.06
N THR A 84 11.98 34.91 -20.76
CA THR A 84 12.17 33.75 -19.87
C THR A 84 11.03 33.68 -18.85
N PRO A 85 10.88 32.57 -18.11
CA PRO A 85 9.96 32.51 -16.98
C PRO A 85 10.21 33.67 -16.01
N CYS A 86 9.13 34.34 -15.61
CA CYS A 86 9.17 35.51 -14.75
C CYS A 86 8.30 35.27 -13.51
N ARG A 87 8.66 35.90 -12.40
CA ARG A 87 7.83 35.92 -11.18
C ARG A 87 7.37 37.35 -10.91
N ILE A 88 6.06 37.55 -10.76
CA ILE A 88 5.46 38.83 -10.40
C ILE A 88 4.93 38.73 -8.97
N THR A 89 5.49 39.54 -8.06
CA THR A 89 5.02 39.65 -6.68
C THR A 89 4.10 40.85 -6.53
N PHE A 90 2.88 40.63 -6.03
CA PHE A 90 1.91 41.66 -5.74
C PHE A 90 2.01 42.07 -4.27
N GLU A 91 2.08 43.38 -3.98
CA GLU A 91 2.23 43.87 -2.60
C GLU A 91 0.90 44.31 -1.95
N GLN A 92 -0.13 44.56 -2.75
CA GLN A 92 -1.43 45.06 -2.33
C GLN A 92 -2.52 44.53 -3.28
N ASP A 93 -3.78 44.83 -2.97
CA ASP A 93 -4.88 44.56 -3.87
C ASP A 93 -4.72 45.38 -5.16
N GLU A 94 -4.97 44.73 -6.30
CA GLU A 94 -4.80 45.34 -7.61
C GLU A 94 -5.99 45.06 -8.51
N THR A 95 -6.37 46.05 -9.33
CA THR A 95 -7.29 45.84 -10.44
C THR A 95 -6.50 45.92 -11.73
N LEU A 96 -6.37 44.79 -12.43
CA LEU A 96 -5.60 44.73 -13.67
C LEU A 96 -6.42 45.30 -14.82
N PRO A 97 -5.85 46.17 -15.67
CA PRO A 97 -6.59 46.84 -16.73
C PRO A 97 -6.94 45.91 -17.88
N ALA A 98 -8.04 46.24 -18.57
CA ALA A 98 -8.51 45.55 -19.77
C ALA A 98 -7.41 45.47 -20.83
N GLY A 99 -7.37 44.37 -21.56
CA GLY A 99 -6.38 44.13 -22.60
C GLY A 99 -6.10 42.65 -22.81
N THR A 100 -5.40 42.35 -23.90
CA THR A 100 -4.91 41.00 -24.19
C THR A 100 -3.43 40.94 -23.86
N TRP A 101 -3.06 40.17 -22.84
CA TRP A 101 -1.72 40.17 -22.26
C TRP A 101 -1.01 38.84 -22.52
N LYS A 102 0.18 38.91 -23.12
CA LYS A 102 1.02 37.75 -23.41
C LYS A 102 1.82 37.38 -22.17
N ILE A 103 1.26 36.47 -21.38
CA ILE A 103 1.82 36.04 -20.10
C ILE A 103 2.18 34.57 -20.26
N LYS A 104 3.39 34.31 -20.74
CA LYS A 104 3.88 32.94 -20.95
C LYS A 104 4.77 32.55 -19.78
N ASP A 105 4.42 31.44 -19.11
CA ASP A 105 5.21 30.82 -18.04
C ASP A 105 5.54 31.81 -16.89
N VAL A 106 4.53 32.57 -16.47
CA VAL A 106 4.66 33.56 -15.39
C VAL A 106 4.08 33.02 -14.09
N VAL A 107 4.85 33.19 -13.02
CA VAL A 107 4.46 32.89 -11.65
C VAL A 107 3.93 34.17 -11.00
N TRP A 108 2.69 34.13 -10.49
CA TRP A 108 2.05 35.22 -9.80
C TRP A 108 2.05 34.92 -8.30
N ARG A 109 2.62 35.83 -7.51
CA ARG A 109 2.89 35.61 -6.10
C ARG A 109 2.25 36.68 -5.22
N GLY A 110 1.66 36.26 -4.10
CA GLY A 110 1.23 37.18 -3.06
C GLY A 110 2.40 37.74 -2.24
N ASN A 111 2.09 38.53 -1.22
CA ASN A 111 3.09 39.10 -0.30
C ASN A 111 3.54 38.12 0.81
N GLY A 112 3.13 36.85 0.74
CA GLY A 112 3.41 35.81 1.74
C GLY A 112 2.32 35.63 2.79
N LEU A 113 1.30 36.49 2.83
CA LEU A 113 0.12 36.31 3.67
C LEU A 113 -1.01 35.62 2.87
N PRO A 114 -1.84 34.75 3.47
CA PRO A 114 -2.97 34.11 2.78
C PRO A 114 -4.00 35.10 2.22
N ALA A 115 -4.63 34.76 1.09
CA ALA A 115 -5.54 35.62 0.30
C ALA A 115 -6.84 36.06 1.02
N GLY A 116 -7.11 35.58 2.24
CA GLY A 116 -8.22 36.04 3.10
C GLY A 116 -7.75 36.70 4.41
N PHE A 117 -6.44 36.79 4.63
CA PHE A 117 -5.82 37.22 5.89
C PHE A 117 -4.73 38.27 5.66
N GLY A 118 -4.96 39.18 4.70
CA GLY A 118 -4.04 40.27 4.36
C GLY A 118 -3.10 40.00 3.17
N GLY A 119 -3.25 38.83 2.51
CA GLY A 119 -2.70 38.60 1.19
C GLY A 119 -3.39 39.45 0.13
N PRO A 120 -2.70 39.80 -0.97
CA PRO A 120 -3.24 40.66 -2.02
C PRO A 120 -4.31 39.94 -2.85
N LEU A 121 -5.36 40.68 -3.20
CA LEU A 121 -6.42 40.29 -4.14
C LEU A 121 -6.24 40.98 -5.49
N ILE A 122 -6.24 40.19 -6.56
CA ILE A 122 -6.12 40.65 -7.94
C ILE A 122 -7.47 40.54 -8.63
N TYR A 123 -8.05 41.68 -8.95
CA TYR A 123 -9.30 41.79 -9.68
C TYR A 123 -9.00 41.88 -11.18
N LEU A 124 -9.48 40.89 -11.93
CA LEU A 124 -9.40 40.90 -13.39
C LEU A 124 -10.56 41.73 -13.93
N SER A 125 -10.26 42.85 -14.59
CA SER A 125 -11.30 43.75 -15.12
C SER A 125 -12.02 43.16 -16.33
N GLU A 126 -13.15 43.76 -16.67
CA GLU A 126 -13.83 43.53 -17.95
C GLU A 126 -12.85 43.68 -19.12
N GLY A 127 -12.84 42.71 -20.04
CA GLY A 127 -11.95 42.71 -21.20
C GLY A 127 -10.48 42.37 -20.92
N PHE A 128 -10.13 41.87 -19.73
CA PHE A 128 -8.82 41.26 -19.48
C PHE A 128 -8.78 39.84 -20.04
N TYR A 129 -7.81 39.56 -20.92
CA TYR A 129 -7.59 38.26 -21.54
C TYR A 129 -6.12 37.85 -21.46
N PHE A 130 -5.86 36.60 -21.14
CA PHE A 130 -4.53 36.01 -21.33
C PHE A 130 -4.38 35.54 -22.78
N ALA A 131 -3.21 35.74 -23.37
CA ALA A 131 -2.85 35.21 -24.70
C ALA A 131 -1.56 34.41 -24.66
N ASP A 132 -1.49 33.36 -25.48
CA ASP A 132 -0.33 32.49 -25.65
C ASP A 132 0.18 31.83 -24.35
N THR A 133 -0.72 31.62 -23.38
CA THR A 133 -0.36 31.13 -22.04
C THR A 133 -0.45 29.61 -21.95
N THR A 134 0.68 28.91 -21.86
CA THR A 134 0.71 27.46 -21.66
C THR A 134 0.62 27.04 -20.19
N SER A 135 1.09 27.90 -19.29
CA SER A 135 1.05 27.66 -17.85
C SER A 135 0.85 28.97 -17.07
N ILE A 136 0.08 28.90 -15.99
CA ILE A 136 -0.08 29.97 -14.98
C ILE A 136 0.14 29.32 -13.62
N THR A 137 0.93 29.97 -12.77
CA THR A 137 1.14 29.52 -11.39
C THR A 137 0.75 30.64 -10.44
N PHE A 138 -0.13 30.34 -9.47
CA PHE A 138 -0.49 31.25 -8.37
C PHE A 138 0.14 30.72 -7.07
N GLU A 139 0.86 31.58 -6.35
CA GLU A 139 1.61 31.18 -5.15
C GLU A 139 1.43 32.13 -3.96
N TYR A 140 1.73 31.60 -2.77
CA TYR A 140 1.95 32.36 -1.54
C TYR A 140 0.83 33.35 -1.20
N GLY A 141 -0.40 32.83 -1.11
CA GLY A 141 -1.53 33.59 -0.60
C GLY A 141 -2.05 34.68 -1.54
N LEU A 142 -1.77 34.56 -2.84
CA LEU A 142 -2.40 35.42 -3.85
C LEU A 142 -3.85 35.01 -4.05
N GLY A 143 -4.78 35.96 -3.94
CA GLY A 143 -6.15 35.78 -4.40
C GLY A 143 -6.32 36.38 -5.79
N VAL A 144 -6.91 35.64 -6.73
CA VAL A 144 -7.28 36.14 -8.06
C VAL A 144 -8.79 36.03 -8.19
N VAL A 145 -9.44 37.11 -8.58
CA VAL A 145 -10.90 37.22 -8.62
C VAL A 145 -11.33 37.71 -10.00
N ASN A 146 -12.12 36.89 -10.71
CA ASN A 146 -12.86 37.33 -11.88
C ASN A 146 -14.07 38.17 -11.43
N THR A 147 -14.06 39.46 -11.79
CA THR A 147 -15.18 40.39 -11.59
C THR A 147 -15.84 40.82 -12.90
N ALA A 148 -15.35 40.32 -14.03
CA ALA A 148 -15.89 40.59 -15.35
C ALA A 148 -17.23 39.87 -15.58
N SER A 149 -17.99 40.40 -16.52
CA SER A 149 -19.22 39.80 -17.04
C SER A 149 -18.96 38.74 -18.13
N HIS A 150 -17.70 38.43 -18.37
CA HIS A 150 -17.23 37.39 -19.30
C HIS A 150 -16.10 36.58 -18.62
N HIS A 151 -15.73 35.44 -19.20
CA HIS A 151 -14.57 34.69 -18.75
C HIS A 151 -13.27 35.47 -19.04
N ASN A 152 -12.36 35.55 -18.06
CA ASN A 152 -11.06 36.22 -18.27
C ASN A 152 -10.03 35.33 -18.97
N LEU A 153 -10.20 34.01 -18.89
CA LEU A 153 -9.30 33.07 -19.55
C LEU A 153 -10.10 32.14 -20.45
N SER A 154 -10.12 32.44 -21.75
CA SER A 154 -10.58 31.51 -22.79
C SER A 154 -9.36 30.86 -23.44
N VAL A 155 -9.19 29.56 -23.28
CA VAL A 155 -8.10 28.82 -23.96
C VAL A 155 -8.65 27.80 -24.93
N ASN A 156 -8.03 27.74 -26.11
CA ASN A 156 -8.33 26.74 -27.14
C ASN A 156 -7.20 25.71 -27.34
N HIS A 157 -6.20 25.77 -26.47
CA HIS A 157 -5.08 24.84 -26.37
C HIS A 157 -4.98 24.31 -24.95
N SER A 158 -4.03 23.42 -24.71
CA SER A 158 -3.80 22.90 -23.37
C SER A 158 -3.25 23.99 -22.44
N LEU A 159 -3.80 24.09 -21.25
CA LEU A 159 -3.39 25.05 -20.22
C LEU A 159 -3.11 24.28 -18.92
N ARG A 160 -2.04 24.65 -18.22
CA ARG A 160 -1.78 24.21 -16.85
C ARG A 160 -1.99 25.37 -15.89
N VAL A 161 -2.85 25.18 -14.89
CA VAL A 161 -3.02 26.11 -13.77
C VAL A 161 -2.48 25.44 -12.52
N ASN A 162 -1.40 25.98 -11.97
CA ASN A 162 -0.83 25.53 -10.71
C ASN A 162 -1.25 26.48 -9.59
N MET A 163 -1.74 25.94 -8.49
CA MET A 163 -2.10 26.70 -7.31
C MET A 163 -1.33 26.17 -6.11
N THR A 164 -0.63 27.06 -5.42
CA THR A 164 0.23 26.71 -4.28
C THR A 164 -0.04 27.61 -3.07
N THR A 165 0.29 27.10 -1.90
CA THR A 165 0.35 27.77 -0.59
C THR A 165 -0.70 28.88 -0.43
N SER A 166 -1.92 28.52 -0.09
CA SER A 166 -3.03 29.44 0.19
C SER A 166 -3.45 30.36 -0.96
N ALA A 167 -3.04 30.07 -2.20
CA ALA A 167 -3.54 30.79 -3.37
C ALA A 167 -5.03 30.52 -3.58
N ILE A 168 -5.79 31.56 -3.92
CA ILE A 168 -7.23 31.47 -4.17
C ILE A 168 -7.52 31.92 -5.60
N ALA A 169 -8.31 31.15 -6.33
CA ALA A 169 -8.83 31.51 -7.64
C ALA A 169 -10.35 31.54 -7.54
N SER A 170 -10.97 32.68 -7.83
CA SER A 170 -12.40 32.85 -7.59
C SER A 170 -13.15 33.56 -8.70
N ALA A 171 -14.44 33.22 -8.85
CA ALA A 171 -15.38 33.84 -9.76
C ALA A 171 -16.54 34.52 -9.01
N SER A 172 -16.86 35.76 -9.36
CA SER A 172 -17.97 36.52 -8.74
C SER A 172 -19.31 36.43 -9.51
N GLY A 173 -19.38 35.68 -10.61
CA GLY A 173 -20.61 35.51 -11.38
C GLY A 173 -20.45 34.89 -12.77
N VAL A 174 -19.26 35.02 -13.37
CA VAL A 174 -18.89 34.37 -14.63
C VAL A 174 -17.59 33.60 -14.43
N GLU A 175 -17.41 32.53 -15.20
CA GLU A 175 -16.32 31.59 -15.01
C GLU A 175 -14.96 32.27 -15.12
N MET A 176 -14.04 31.96 -14.20
CA MET A 176 -12.66 32.43 -14.30
C MET A 176 -11.98 31.80 -15.52
N PHE A 177 -12.22 30.50 -15.72
CA PHE A 177 -11.61 29.69 -16.78
C PHE A 177 -12.70 29.15 -17.71
N GLU A 178 -12.63 29.44 -19.00
CA GLU A 178 -13.39 28.75 -20.03
C GLU A 178 -12.44 28.05 -21.00
N ILE A 179 -12.64 26.76 -21.24
CA ILE A 179 -11.88 26.02 -22.24
C ILE A 179 -12.78 25.83 -23.45
N THR A 180 -12.40 26.41 -24.58
CA THR A 180 -13.14 26.28 -25.82
C THR A 180 -12.42 25.33 -26.78
N GLY A 181 -13.14 24.48 -27.51
CA GLY A 181 -12.52 23.57 -28.50
C GLY A 181 -11.95 22.28 -27.91
N SER A 182 -10.80 21.83 -28.43
CA SER A 182 -10.21 20.50 -28.14
C SER A 182 -9.02 20.52 -27.16
N GLY A 183 -8.79 21.66 -26.50
CA GLY A 183 -7.71 21.81 -25.52
C GLY A 183 -7.97 21.01 -24.24
N SER A 184 -6.90 20.72 -23.50
CA SER A 184 -6.95 20.08 -22.18
C SER A 184 -6.55 21.06 -21.07
N LEU A 185 -7.39 21.23 -20.05
CA LEU A 185 -7.01 21.99 -18.84
C LEU A 185 -6.56 21.05 -17.74
N GLY A 186 -5.30 21.16 -17.33
CA GLY A 186 -4.84 20.59 -16.08
C GLY A 186 -4.88 21.64 -14.97
N ILE A 187 -5.73 21.47 -13.96
CA ILE A 187 -5.64 22.26 -12.73
C ILE A 187 -4.94 21.41 -11.68
N MET A 188 -3.88 21.95 -11.08
CA MET A 188 -3.09 21.26 -10.07
C MET A 188 -3.01 22.12 -8.82
N PHE A 189 -3.56 21.62 -7.73
CA PHE A 189 -3.33 22.13 -6.38
C PHE A 189 -2.13 21.35 -5.85
N VAL A 190 -1.04 22.04 -5.50
CA VAL A 190 0.23 21.37 -5.14
C VAL A 190 0.53 21.46 -3.64
N SER A 191 -0.14 22.36 -2.91
CA SER A 191 0.20 22.63 -1.50
C SER A 191 -0.95 23.28 -0.73
N ASP A 192 -0.68 23.49 0.55
CA ASP A 192 -1.69 23.68 1.58
C ASP A 192 -2.57 24.90 1.38
N GLY A 193 -3.88 24.70 1.55
CA GLY A 193 -4.89 25.77 1.53
C GLY A 193 -5.14 26.41 0.17
N ALA A 194 -4.62 25.85 -0.93
CA ALA A 194 -4.94 26.33 -2.27
C ALA A 194 -6.44 26.09 -2.55
N SER A 195 -7.17 27.13 -2.96
CA SER A 195 -8.63 27.05 -3.11
C SER A 195 -9.12 27.55 -4.46
N LEU A 196 -10.03 26.80 -5.06
CA LEU A 196 -10.80 27.23 -6.22
C LEU A 196 -12.26 27.42 -5.79
N SER A 197 -12.77 28.63 -5.91
CA SER A 197 -14.08 28.98 -5.36
C SER A 197 -14.96 29.75 -6.33
N SER A 198 -16.28 29.71 -6.08
CA SER A 198 -17.22 30.69 -6.61
C SER A 198 -17.78 31.49 -5.45
N PHE A 199 -17.73 32.84 -5.52
CA PHE A 199 -18.40 33.73 -4.56
C PHE A 199 -19.80 34.16 -5.07
N GLY A 200 -20.30 33.53 -6.14
CA GLY A 200 -21.59 33.83 -6.76
C GLY A 200 -22.20 32.59 -7.41
N MET A 201 -23.40 32.71 -8.00
CA MET A 201 -24.14 31.60 -8.63
C MET A 201 -23.50 31.04 -9.93
N GLY A 202 -22.25 31.37 -10.20
CA GLY A 202 -21.53 31.03 -11.43
C GLY A 202 -20.34 30.11 -11.14
N PRO A 203 -20.03 29.15 -12.01
CA PRO A 203 -18.89 28.26 -11.82
C PRO A 203 -17.55 29.02 -11.91
N ALA A 204 -16.47 28.47 -11.36
CA ALA A 204 -15.12 29.04 -11.57
C ALA A 204 -14.48 28.51 -12.86
N VAL A 205 -14.81 27.29 -13.27
CA VAL A 205 -14.28 26.62 -14.47
C VAL A 205 -15.43 26.13 -15.34
N LYS A 206 -15.39 26.45 -16.62
CA LYS A 206 -16.28 25.92 -17.65
C LYS A 206 -15.51 25.13 -18.71
N TYR A 207 -15.93 23.89 -18.90
CA TYR A 207 -15.39 23.03 -19.95
C TYR A 207 -16.27 23.04 -21.21
N GLY A 208 -15.65 23.32 -22.36
CA GLY A 208 -16.26 23.18 -23.68
C GLY A 208 -16.49 21.72 -24.08
N ALA A 209 -17.34 21.51 -25.09
CA ALA A 209 -17.61 20.18 -25.61
C ALA A 209 -16.35 19.53 -26.19
N GLY A 210 -16.08 18.27 -25.80
CA GLY A 210 -14.93 17.50 -26.28
C GLY A 210 -13.59 17.82 -25.59
N THR A 211 -13.62 18.61 -24.51
CA THR A 211 -12.43 18.84 -23.68
C THR A 211 -12.29 17.73 -22.62
N ILE A 212 -11.04 17.41 -22.30
CA ILE A 212 -10.67 16.53 -21.19
C ILE A 212 -9.71 17.34 -20.32
N GLY A 213 -10.04 17.47 -19.03
CA GLY A 213 -9.18 18.18 -18.09
C GLY A 213 -9.04 17.43 -16.78
N PRO A 214 -7.83 17.00 -16.40
CA PRO A 214 -7.60 16.50 -15.06
C PRO A 214 -7.61 17.65 -14.05
N ILE A 215 -8.26 17.45 -12.92
CA ILE A 215 -8.08 18.28 -11.72
C ILE A 215 -7.37 17.41 -10.69
N VAL A 216 -6.19 17.86 -10.27
CA VAL A 216 -5.31 17.14 -9.36
C VAL A 216 -5.20 17.92 -8.07
N PHE A 217 -5.62 17.32 -6.97
CA PHE A 217 -5.39 17.82 -5.63
C PHE A 217 -4.21 17.10 -5.00
N SER A 218 -3.18 17.85 -4.65
CA SER A 218 -2.02 17.41 -3.91
C SER A 218 -1.73 18.42 -2.80
N GLY A 219 -1.46 17.92 -1.58
CA GLY A 219 -1.21 18.76 -0.40
C GLY A 219 -2.33 18.67 0.65
N VAL A 220 -2.18 19.44 1.73
CA VAL A 220 -3.07 19.41 2.90
C VAL A 220 -4.15 20.49 2.76
N ASN A 221 -5.41 20.09 2.78
CA ASN A 221 -6.56 21.01 2.69
C ASN A 221 -6.65 21.91 1.44
N PRO A 222 -6.29 21.52 0.20
CA PRO A 222 -6.88 22.22 -0.93
C PRO A 222 -8.42 22.12 -0.89
N ASP A 223 -9.07 23.21 -1.24
CA ASP A 223 -10.53 23.37 -1.09
C ASP A 223 -11.17 23.75 -2.42
N MET A 224 -12.26 23.07 -2.75
CA MET A 224 -13.12 23.41 -3.87
C MET A 224 -14.51 23.73 -3.32
N MET A 225 -14.91 24.99 -3.46
CA MET A 225 -16.21 25.46 -2.95
C MET A 225 -17.36 25.14 -3.93
N SER A 226 -18.60 25.44 -3.53
CA SER A 226 -19.82 25.07 -4.25
C SER A 226 -19.82 25.49 -5.74
N ASP A 227 -20.37 24.63 -6.60
CA ASP A 227 -20.64 24.87 -8.03
C ASP A 227 -19.44 25.31 -8.86
N THR A 228 -18.23 24.97 -8.44
CA THR A 228 -16.99 25.49 -9.03
C THR A 228 -16.74 25.03 -10.47
N ILE A 229 -17.37 23.94 -10.94
CA ILE A 229 -17.16 23.41 -12.29
C ILE A 229 -18.49 23.29 -13.05
N SER A 230 -18.51 23.73 -14.30
CA SER A 230 -19.56 23.45 -15.29
C SER A 230 -18.98 22.99 -16.63
N GLY A 231 -19.81 22.45 -17.52
CA GLY A 231 -19.40 22.21 -18.91
C GLY A 231 -19.95 20.96 -19.57
N HIS A 232 -19.54 20.77 -20.82
CA HIS A 232 -19.91 19.65 -21.71
C HIS A 232 -18.75 18.66 -21.91
N SER A 233 -17.88 18.53 -20.91
CA SER A 233 -16.72 17.62 -20.96
C SER A 233 -17.13 16.19 -21.24
N THR A 234 -16.31 15.50 -22.04
CA THR A 234 -16.41 14.05 -22.26
C THR A 234 -15.81 13.26 -21.10
N ALA A 235 -14.88 13.83 -20.33
CA ALA A 235 -14.33 13.22 -19.12
C ALA A 235 -13.72 14.28 -18.19
N LEU A 236 -14.10 14.25 -16.91
CA LEU A 236 -13.36 14.88 -15.82
C LEU A 236 -12.69 13.77 -15.01
N ILE A 237 -11.39 13.92 -14.77
CA ILE A 237 -10.63 12.99 -13.92
C ILE A 237 -10.18 13.77 -12.69
N LEU A 238 -10.64 13.31 -11.52
CA LEU A 238 -10.29 13.88 -10.24
C LEU A 238 -9.26 12.99 -9.54
N TYR A 239 -8.06 13.51 -9.34
CA TYR A 239 -7.02 12.85 -8.56
C TYR A 239 -6.91 13.53 -7.20
N ILE A 240 -7.05 12.77 -6.12
CA ILE A 240 -6.99 13.31 -4.76
C ILE A 240 -5.85 12.62 -4.00
N PHE A 241 -4.86 13.42 -3.60
CA PHE A 241 -3.78 13.05 -2.70
C PHE A 241 -3.88 13.90 -1.43
N GLY A 242 -3.93 13.26 -0.26
CA GLY A 242 -3.98 13.94 1.04
C GLY A 242 -5.39 14.10 1.63
N THR A 243 -5.47 14.76 2.79
CA THR A 243 -6.72 15.03 3.51
C THR A 243 -7.40 16.26 2.91
N GLN A 244 -8.65 16.09 2.46
CA GLN A 244 -9.41 17.16 1.80
C GLN A 244 -10.72 17.47 2.50
N THR A 245 -11.08 18.75 2.47
CA THR A 245 -12.42 19.22 2.83
C THR A 245 -13.09 19.66 1.54
N PHE A 246 -14.18 18.99 1.17
CA PHE A 246 -15.03 19.43 0.07
C PHE A 246 -16.30 20.07 0.64
N ALA A 247 -16.72 21.21 0.09
CA ALA A 247 -18.05 21.75 0.33
C ALA A 247 -19.12 20.85 -0.34
N THR A 248 -20.36 20.92 0.13
CA THR A 248 -21.41 19.92 -0.14
C THR A 248 -21.91 19.80 -1.58
N ASP A 249 -21.44 20.61 -2.54
CA ASP A 249 -21.92 20.61 -3.93
C ASP A 249 -20.79 20.99 -4.92
N ILE A 250 -19.93 20.03 -5.28
CA ILE A 250 -18.78 20.31 -6.19
C ILE A 250 -19.25 20.55 -7.65
N PHE A 251 -20.37 19.94 -8.06
CA PHE A 251 -20.80 19.88 -9.45
C PHE A 251 -22.23 20.40 -9.68
N ALA A 252 -22.35 21.50 -10.41
CA ALA A 252 -23.60 21.91 -11.04
C ALA A 252 -23.77 21.20 -12.40
N VAL A 253 -24.17 19.92 -12.41
CA VAL A 253 -24.39 19.18 -13.66
C VAL A 253 -25.79 19.47 -14.21
N THR A 254 -25.90 20.36 -15.18
CA THR A 254 -27.19 20.67 -15.83
C THR A 254 -27.54 19.78 -17.04
N GLN A 255 -26.74 18.76 -17.38
CA GLN A 255 -26.92 17.97 -18.62
C GLN A 255 -26.66 16.44 -18.43
N PRO A 256 -27.40 15.56 -19.12
CA PRO A 256 -27.44 14.10 -18.87
C PRO A 256 -26.25 13.27 -19.37
N ASN A 257 -25.19 13.86 -19.94
CA ASN A 257 -24.11 13.12 -20.64
C ASN A 257 -22.71 13.27 -20.00
N PHE A 258 -22.61 13.57 -18.71
CA PHE A 258 -21.32 13.71 -18.03
C PHE A 258 -20.75 12.34 -17.60
N ALA A 259 -19.65 11.90 -18.20
CA ALA A 259 -18.90 10.72 -17.78
C ALA A 259 -17.70 11.14 -16.91
N GLY A 260 -17.93 11.35 -15.61
CA GLY A 260 -16.85 11.61 -14.65
C GLY A 260 -16.27 10.30 -14.10
N THR A 261 -14.95 10.18 -14.01
CA THR A 261 -14.29 9.11 -13.25
C THR A 261 -13.56 9.76 -12.07
N ILE A 262 -13.92 9.38 -10.84
CA ILE A 262 -13.21 9.81 -9.63
C ILE A 262 -12.29 8.67 -9.22
N GLN A 263 -10.98 8.93 -9.16
CA GLN A 263 -10.00 7.93 -8.76
C GLN A 263 -9.37 8.36 -7.42
N TYR A 264 -9.68 7.61 -6.36
CA TYR A 264 -9.17 7.89 -5.01
C TYR A 264 -7.81 7.20 -4.81
N GLY A 265 -6.82 7.98 -4.34
CA GLY A 265 -5.50 7.46 -3.97
C GLY A 265 -5.36 7.02 -2.50
N ARG A 266 -6.37 7.24 -1.65
CA ARG A 266 -6.38 6.88 -0.22
C ARG A 266 -7.80 6.85 0.39
N SER A 267 -8.00 6.06 1.45
CA SER A 267 -9.32 5.59 1.95
C SER A 267 -10.18 6.56 2.78
N ASP A 268 -9.72 7.78 3.10
CA ASP A 268 -10.32 8.54 4.21
C ASP A 268 -11.22 9.73 3.80
N SER A 269 -11.74 9.75 2.57
CA SER A 269 -12.62 10.84 2.10
C SER A 269 -14.11 10.51 2.26
N ARG A 270 -14.87 11.33 3.03
CA ARG A 270 -16.33 11.21 3.17
C ARG A 270 -17.08 12.14 2.20
N TYR A 271 -18.09 11.57 1.55
CA TYR A 271 -19.17 12.15 0.74
C TYR A 271 -18.78 12.89 -0.56
N VAL A 272 -19.06 12.25 -1.69
CA VAL A 272 -19.29 12.93 -2.97
C VAL A 272 -20.79 12.92 -3.24
N GLY A 273 -21.41 14.09 -3.19
CA GLY A 273 -22.78 14.30 -3.65
C GLY A 273 -22.80 14.49 -5.17
N PHE A 274 -23.50 13.63 -5.89
CA PHE A 274 -23.92 13.92 -7.25
C PHE A 274 -25.34 14.48 -7.19
N ASN A 275 -25.58 15.63 -7.82
CA ASN A 275 -26.92 16.16 -8.06
C ASN A 275 -27.29 15.93 -9.54
N PRO A 276 -27.73 14.71 -9.92
CA PRO A 276 -28.15 14.45 -11.29
C PRO A 276 -29.54 15.07 -11.53
N SER A 277 -29.59 16.21 -12.22
CA SER A 277 -30.85 16.75 -12.77
C SER A 277 -31.34 15.91 -13.97
N GLY A 278 -31.54 14.61 -13.77
CA GLY A 278 -31.89 13.67 -14.84
C GLY A 278 -32.39 12.28 -14.41
N THR A 279 -32.21 11.88 -13.15
CA THR A 279 -32.91 10.70 -12.61
C THR A 279 -34.12 11.16 -11.84
N ASN A 280 -35.29 10.55 -12.10
CA ASN A 280 -36.53 10.76 -11.32
C ASN A 280 -36.33 10.26 -9.88
N LEU A 281 -35.56 11.00 -9.09
CA LEU A 281 -35.61 10.94 -7.63
C LEU A 281 -36.71 11.91 -7.23
N THR A 282 -37.72 11.38 -6.55
CA THR A 282 -38.92 12.13 -6.14
C THR A 282 -38.66 13.02 -4.93
N GLN A 283 -37.54 12.79 -4.24
CA GLN A 283 -37.25 13.44 -2.96
C GLN A 283 -36.43 14.74 -3.11
N PRO A 284 -36.91 15.87 -2.57
CA PRO A 284 -36.26 17.18 -2.71
C PRO A 284 -35.09 17.43 -1.74
N SER A 285 -34.72 16.44 -0.91
CA SER A 285 -33.63 16.57 0.07
C SER A 285 -32.58 15.47 -0.13
N VAL A 286 -31.33 15.76 0.22
CA VAL A 286 -30.21 14.80 0.12
C VAL A 286 -30.49 13.54 0.95
N GLN A 287 -30.96 13.67 2.20
CA GLN A 287 -31.40 12.52 2.99
C GLN A 287 -32.55 11.73 2.34
N GLY A 288 -33.50 12.41 1.70
CA GLY A 288 -34.60 11.76 1.00
C GLY A 288 -34.13 11.01 -0.26
N ALA A 289 -33.19 11.57 -1.00
CA ALA A 289 -32.57 10.91 -2.16
C ALA A 289 -31.75 9.68 -1.73
N ILE A 290 -31.00 9.77 -0.62
CA ILE A 290 -30.28 8.63 -0.03
C ILE A 290 -31.26 7.53 0.37
N ALA A 291 -32.35 7.88 1.05
CA ALA A 291 -33.37 6.92 1.44
C ALA A 291 -34.08 6.27 0.23
N GLU A 292 -34.34 7.03 -0.83
CA GLU A 292 -34.94 6.52 -2.07
C GLU A 292 -33.98 5.59 -2.83
N VAL A 293 -32.68 5.89 -2.85
CA VAL A 293 -31.65 5.03 -3.45
C VAL A 293 -31.45 3.75 -2.65
N SER A 294 -31.34 3.85 -1.31
CA SER A 294 -31.27 2.67 -0.44
C SER A 294 -32.48 1.75 -0.66
N GLY A 295 -33.71 2.30 -0.71
CA GLY A 295 -34.89 1.47 -0.97
C GLY A 295 -34.91 0.81 -2.36
N LYS A 296 -34.28 1.40 -3.38
CA LYS A 296 -34.13 0.78 -4.70
C LYS A 296 -33.05 -0.32 -4.71
N VAL A 297 -31.98 -0.15 -3.93
CA VAL A 297 -30.93 -1.18 -3.74
C VAL A 297 -31.50 -2.38 -3.01
N ASP A 298 -32.23 -2.17 -1.91
CA ASP A 298 -32.88 -3.25 -1.15
C ASP A 298 -33.86 -4.06 -2.02
N SER A 299 -34.60 -3.38 -2.91
CA SER A 299 -35.49 -4.02 -3.88
C SER A 299 -34.73 -4.89 -4.89
N LEU A 300 -33.55 -4.45 -5.34
CA LEU A 300 -32.72 -5.20 -6.29
C LEU A 300 -32.05 -6.40 -5.62
N GLU A 301 -31.59 -6.27 -4.37
CA GLU A 301 -31.08 -7.39 -3.59
C GLU A 301 -32.16 -8.46 -3.38
N THR A 302 -33.39 -8.04 -3.08
CA THR A 302 -34.55 -8.95 -2.96
C THR A 302 -34.86 -9.67 -4.29
N GLU A 303 -34.72 -8.98 -5.43
CA GLU A 303 -34.92 -9.55 -6.76
C GLU A 303 -33.80 -10.55 -7.12
N VAL A 304 -32.55 -10.23 -6.78
CA VAL A 304 -31.39 -11.12 -7.00
C VAL A 304 -31.47 -12.37 -6.13
N ASP A 305 -31.86 -12.25 -4.86
CA ASP A 305 -32.08 -13.39 -3.96
C ASP A 305 -33.20 -14.32 -4.46
N SER A 306 -34.18 -13.78 -5.19
CA SER A 306 -35.25 -14.58 -5.78
C SER A 306 -34.82 -15.34 -7.06
N LEU A 307 -33.71 -14.94 -7.68
CA LEU A 307 -33.20 -15.49 -8.94
C LEU A 307 -32.09 -16.53 -8.76
N VAL A 308 -31.54 -16.70 -7.55
CA VAL A 308 -30.52 -17.71 -7.25
C VAL A 308 -31.20 -18.97 -6.67
N PRO A 309 -31.10 -20.15 -7.32
CA PRO A 309 -31.66 -21.39 -6.77
C PRO A 309 -30.98 -21.76 -5.45
N GLN A 310 -31.74 -21.81 -4.34
CA GLN A 310 -31.29 -22.15 -2.98
C GLN A 310 -30.80 -23.61 -2.82
N THR A 311 -29.79 -24.04 -3.55
CA THR A 311 -29.24 -25.40 -3.38
C THR A 311 -27.74 -25.49 -3.16
N PHE A 312 -27.01 -24.39 -3.01
CA PHE A 312 -25.61 -24.49 -2.59
C PHE A 312 -25.17 -23.36 -1.65
N ILE A 313 -24.78 -23.80 -0.45
CA ILE A 313 -23.95 -23.16 0.59
C ILE A 313 -24.71 -22.36 1.66
N ASP A 314 -24.60 -22.86 2.90
CA ASP A 314 -25.00 -22.20 4.14
C ASP A 314 -24.37 -20.80 4.24
N SER A 315 -25.23 -19.82 4.47
CA SER A 315 -24.98 -18.39 4.30
C SER A 315 -24.46 -17.67 5.56
N GLU A 316 -23.59 -18.28 6.36
CA GLU A 316 -23.10 -17.64 7.60
C GLU A 316 -21.68 -17.04 7.52
N ASP A 317 -20.98 -17.12 6.37
CA ASP A 317 -19.58 -16.65 6.27
C ASP A 317 -19.30 -15.65 5.14
N ILE A 318 -20.30 -14.84 4.72
CA ILE A 318 -20.04 -13.69 3.85
C ILE A 318 -20.09 -12.41 4.68
N ILE A 319 -19.08 -12.25 5.53
CA ILE A 319 -18.72 -10.94 6.06
C ILE A 319 -18.14 -10.15 4.89
N TRP A 320 -18.82 -9.07 4.50
CA TRP A 320 -18.32 -8.05 3.57
C TRP A 320 -17.18 -7.25 4.22
N ASP A 321 -16.11 -7.93 4.60
CA ASP A 321 -14.83 -7.29 4.85
C ASP A 321 -14.22 -7.00 3.48
N ARG A 322 -14.26 -5.71 3.09
CA ARG A 322 -13.71 -5.21 1.82
C ARG A 322 -12.19 -5.12 1.86
N THR A 323 -11.54 -5.99 2.62
CA THR A 323 -10.15 -6.36 2.40
C THR A 323 -10.17 -7.33 1.22
N VAL A 324 -9.65 -6.92 0.06
CA VAL A 324 -9.41 -7.86 -1.06
C VAL A 324 -8.32 -8.82 -0.58
N LYS A 325 -8.73 -9.83 0.20
CA LYS A 325 -7.93 -11.00 0.50
C LYS A 325 -7.75 -11.68 -0.84
N ASP A 326 -6.53 -11.66 -1.34
CA ASP A 326 -6.09 -12.28 -2.58
C ASP A 326 -6.77 -13.65 -2.77
N ILE A 327 -7.83 -13.67 -3.60
CA ILE A 327 -8.43 -14.89 -4.14
C ILE A 327 -7.47 -15.34 -5.26
N SER A 328 -6.33 -15.95 -5.02
CA SER A 328 -6.11 -17.09 -4.14
C SER A 328 -6.65 -18.36 -4.81
N VAL A 329 -6.90 -18.36 -6.13
CA VAL A 329 -7.36 -19.58 -6.81
C VAL A 329 -6.17 -20.54 -6.90
N SER A 330 -6.12 -21.49 -5.99
CA SER A 330 -5.15 -22.58 -6.05
C SER A 330 -5.37 -23.35 -7.35
N GLU A 331 -4.33 -23.44 -8.18
CA GLU A 331 -4.35 -24.22 -9.41
C GLU A 331 -3.51 -25.48 -9.20
N THR A 332 -4.09 -26.63 -9.51
CA THR A 332 -3.42 -27.92 -9.44
C THR A 332 -3.22 -28.47 -10.85
N GLN A 333 -1.99 -28.86 -11.20
CA GLN A 333 -1.69 -29.46 -12.49
C GLN A 333 -0.86 -30.74 -12.36
N GLY A 334 -1.38 -31.83 -12.92
CA GLY A 334 -0.74 -33.13 -12.90
C GLY A 334 -1.70 -34.24 -12.53
N ARG A 335 -1.18 -35.33 -11.98
CA ARG A 335 -1.97 -36.53 -11.66
C ARG A 335 -2.36 -36.56 -10.20
N THR A 336 -3.56 -36.08 -9.88
CA THR A 336 -4.08 -36.04 -8.50
C THR A 336 -4.82 -37.31 -8.07
N SER A 337 -5.31 -38.10 -9.03
CA SER A 337 -6.03 -39.35 -8.78
C SER A 337 -5.08 -40.46 -8.33
N VAL A 338 -5.60 -41.37 -7.50
CA VAL A 338 -4.87 -42.59 -7.14
C VAL A 338 -4.87 -43.51 -8.36
N GLY A 339 -3.69 -43.77 -8.92
CA GLY A 339 -3.47 -44.70 -10.02
C GLY A 339 -3.86 -46.13 -9.64
N GLY A 340 -4.22 -46.92 -10.66
CA GLY A 340 -4.67 -48.31 -10.48
C GLY A 340 -3.56 -49.31 -10.15
N SER A 341 -2.32 -48.86 -9.94
CA SER A 341 -1.16 -49.71 -9.73
C SER A 341 -0.17 -49.11 -8.73
N TYR A 342 0.65 -49.97 -8.14
CA TYR A 342 1.67 -49.58 -7.17
C TYR A 342 3.03 -50.10 -7.61
N GLN A 343 4.06 -49.29 -7.40
CA GLN A 343 5.43 -49.67 -7.74
C GLN A 343 6.30 -49.61 -6.51
N SER A 344 6.97 -50.73 -6.21
CA SER A 344 8.01 -50.74 -5.19
C SER A 344 9.28 -50.06 -5.72
N GLY A 345 9.78 -49.12 -4.94
CA GLY A 345 11.07 -48.48 -5.14
C GLY A 345 12.19 -49.34 -4.58
N GLY A 346 13.22 -49.62 -5.39
CA GLY A 346 14.52 -50.05 -4.88
C GLY A 346 15.35 -48.85 -4.39
N SER A 347 16.44 -49.08 -3.67
CA SER A 347 17.31 -48.03 -3.11
C SER A 347 17.74 -46.98 -4.15
N SER A 348 17.67 -45.70 -3.76
CA SER A 348 18.19 -44.52 -4.49
C SER A 348 17.76 -44.43 -5.96
N ARG A 349 16.45 -44.29 -6.19
CA ARG A 349 15.88 -44.22 -7.55
C ARG A 349 15.13 -42.91 -7.80
N LYS A 350 15.08 -42.52 -9.07
CA LYS A 350 14.24 -41.44 -9.60
C LYS A 350 13.06 -42.04 -10.37
N ALA A 351 11.89 -41.43 -10.26
CA ALA A 351 10.74 -41.69 -11.12
C ALA A 351 10.13 -40.36 -11.55
N ALA A 352 9.88 -40.18 -12.84
CA ALA A 352 9.31 -38.95 -13.39
C ALA A 352 8.36 -39.26 -14.54
N TYR A 353 7.37 -38.40 -14.74
CA TYR A 353 6.46 -38.41 -15.89
C TYR A 353 6.47 -37.07 -16.61
N LEU A 354 6.10 -37.08 -17.89
CA LEU A 354 5.96 -35.88 -18.70
C LEU A 354 4.60 -35.22 -18.44
N LEU A 355 4.63 -34.01 -17.89
CA LEU A 355 3.49 -33.12 -17.72
C LEU A 355 3.53 -32.03 -18.78
N THR A 356 2.45 -31.86 -19.54
CA THR A 356 2.21 -30.64 -20.31
C THR A 356 1.22 -29.78 -19.53
N THR A 357 1.63 -28.57 -19.15
CA THR A 357 0.77 -27.66 -18.40
C THR A 357 -0.43 -27.25 -19.24
N THR A 358 -1.64 -27.29 -18.68
CA THR A 358 -2.87 -26.92 -19.40
C THR A 358 -3.18 -25.43 -19.30
N LYS A 359 -2.74 -24.79 -18.21
CA LYS A 359 -2.80 -23.34 -17.96
C LYS A 359 -1.45 -22.85 -17.46
N GLY A 360 -1.25 -21.53 -17.42
CA GLY A 360 -0.07 -20.99 -16.75
C GLY A 360 -0.17 -21.16 -15.24
N ILE A 361 0.91 -21.61 -14.59
CA ILE A 361 0.96 -21.90 -13.15
C ILE A 361 2.26 -21.37 -12.54
N TRP A 362 2.15 -20.67 -11.41
CA TRP A 362 3.25 -20.42 -10.48
C TRP A 362 3.31 -21.57 -9.50
N ALA A 363 4.16 -22.56 -9.76
CA ALA A 363 4.30 -23.73 -8.92
C ALA A 363 5.04 -23.38 -7.63
N HIS A 364 4.46 -23.72 -6.48
CA HIS A 364 5.08 -23.58 -5.16
C HIS A 364 5.40 -24.95 -4.55
N ASP A 365 4.54 -25.95 -4.82
CA ASP A 365 4.63 -27.27 -4.23
C ASP A 365 4.64 -28.38 -5.29
N ILE A 366 5.41 -29.44 -5.00
CA ILE A 366 5.33 -30.73 -5.69
C ILE A 366 4.69 -31.73 -4.74
N LYS A 367 3.51 -32.24 -5.10
CA LYS A 367 2.80 -33.26 -4.32
C LYS A 367 2.87 -34.61 -4.97
N PHE A 368 2.97 -35.66 -4.17
CA PHE A 368 3.04 -37.04 -4.64
C PHE A 368 2.35 -38.02 -3.68
N ARG A 369 1.94 -39.18 -4.20
CA ARG A 369 1.35 -40.25 -3.39
C ARG A 369 2.34 -41.38 -3.11
N ALA A 370 2.60 -41.65 -1.85
CA ALA A 370 3.54 -42.67 -1.41
C ALA A 370 3.13 -43.38 -0.11
N ARG A 371 3.79 -44.51 0.15
CA ARG A 371 3.79 -45.25 1.40
C ARG A 371 5.10 -46.03 1.55
N VAL A 372 5.29 -46.65 2.71
CA VAL A 372 6.34 -47.64 2.96
C VAL A 372 5.70 -48.96 3.40
N ASN A 373 6.24 -50.11 3.00
CA ASN A 373 5.79 -51.40 3.55
C ASN A 373 6.24 -51.60 5.01
N GLY A 374 7.22 -50.80 5.47
CA GLY A 374 7.72 -50.72 6.84
C GLY A 374 8.93 -49.79 6.91
N GLY A 375 9.23 -49.25 8.10
CA GLY A 375 10.34 -48.32 8.33
C GLY A 375 10.01 -46.89 7.88
N THR A 376 11.03 -46.17 7.41
CA THR A 376 10.91 -44.79 6.89
C THR A 376 11.67 -44.68 5.56
N SER A 377 11.26 -43.74 4.71
CA SER A 377 11.98 -43.38 3.49
C SER A 377 11.94 -41.87 3.26
N LYS A 378 13.01 -41.31 2.76
CA LYS A 378 13.12 -39.87 2.45
C LYS A 378 12.89 -39.65 0.96
N VAL A 379 12.13 -38.62 0.62
CA VAL A 379 11.71 -38.30 -0.76
C VAL A 379 11.85 -36.80 -1.04
N LYS A 380 12.32 -36.43 -2.22
CA LYS A 380 12.35 -35.05 -2.73
C LYS A 380 11.56 -34.98 -4.04
N GLY A 381 10.76 -33.93 -4.22
CA GLY A 381 10.15 -33.58 -5.51
C GLY A 381 11.17 -32.99 -6.47
N MET A 382 10.97 -33.17 -7.77
CA MET A 382 11.90 -32.74 -8.82
C MET A 382 11.20 -32.26 -10.08
N ILE A 383 11.75 -31.23 -10.73
CA ILE A 383 11.28 -30.75 -12.03
C ILE A 383 12.45 -30.70 -13.01
N TYR A 384 12.29 -31.26 -14.22
CA TYR A 384 13.24 -31.14 -15.32
C TYR A 384 12.58 -30.57 -16.58
N THR A 385 13.38 -29.94 -17.42
CA THR A 385 12.99 -29.55 -18.80
C THR A 385 12.74 -30.80 -19.66
N ASN A 386 11.83 -30.68 -20.62
CA ASN A 386 11.62 -31.68 -21.66
C ASN A 386 12.52 -31.42 -22.87
N ASN A 387 13.26 -32.43 -23.30
CA ASN A 387 14.06 -32.46 -24.52
C ASN A 387 13.60 -33.62 -25.41
N SER A 388 12.69 -33.34 -26.34
CA SER A 388 12.16 -34.33 -27.29
C SER A 388 11.55 -35.58 -26.65
N GLY A 389 10.88 -35.44 -25.50
CA GLY A 389 10.27 -36.57 -24.79
C GLY A 389 11.24 -37.27 -23.82
N ALA A 390 12.35 -36.62 -23.46
CA ALA A 390 13.26 -37.06 -22.42
C ALA A 390 13.55 -35.91 -21.42
N PRO A 391 13.73 -36.19 -20.12
CA PRO A 391 14.14 -35.22 -19.12
C PRO A 391 15.59 -34.81 -19.38
N SER A 392 15.84 -33.50 -19.37
CA SER A 392 17.18 -32.93 -19.62
C SER A 392 17.66 -32.14 -18.40
N THR A 393 17.56 -30.82 -18.45
CA THR A 393 18.07 -29.90 -17.44
C THR A 393 17.18 -29.91 -16.21
N LEU A 394 17.78 -30.08 -15.02
CA LEU A 394 17.07 -29.92 -13.74
C LEU A 394 16.68 -28.45 -13.57
N ILE A 395 15.38 -28.20 -13.35
CA ILE A 395 14.82 -26.87 -13.10
C ILE A 395 14.82 -26.60 -11.60
N ALA A 396 14.28 -27.54 -10.80
CA ALA A 396 14.13 -27.36 -9.37
C ALA A 396 14.03 -28.67 -8.59
N VAL A 397 14.27 -28.54 -7.29
CA VAL A 397 14.20 -29.61 -6.29
C VAL A 397 13.39 -29.08 -5.11
N GLY A 398 12.39 -29.85 -4.69
CA GLY A 398 11.62 -29.53 -3.49
C GLY A 398 12.30 -30.03 -2.21
N SER A 399 11.78 -29.57 -1.07
CA SER A 399 12.23 -29.96 0.26
C SER A 399 12.14 -31.48 0.49
N GLU A 400 13.01 -31.99 1.35
CA GLU A 400 13.01 -33.40 1.74
C GLU A 400 11.82 -33.72 2.64
N VAL A 401 11.10 -34.79 2.30
CA VAL A 401 9.94 -35.29 3.04
C VAL A 401 10.21 -36.70 3.53
N THR A 402 9.87 -36.97 4.80
CA THR A 402 9.97 -38.32 5.37
C THR A 402 8.62 -39.04 5.27
N VAL A 403 8.58 -40.14 4.52
CA VAL A 403 7.43 -41.03 4.37
C VAL A 403 7.49 -42.13 5.42
N THR A 404 6.50 -42.15 6.30
CA THR A 404 6.38 -43.11 7.42
C THR A 404 5.14 -44.00 7.32
N ASN A 405 4.14 -43.61 6.52
CA ASN A 405 2.84 -44.29 6.50
C ASN A 405 2.91 -45.62 5.75
N THR A 406 2.23 -46.64 6.29
CA THR A 406 2.06 -47.95 5.64
C THR A 406 0.85 -48.02 4.70
N SER A 407 0.02 -46.98 4.71
CA SER A 407 -1.09 -46.74 3.79
C SER A 407 -0.71 -45.63 2.82
N MET A 408 -1.28 -45.66 1.61
CA MET A 408 -1.02 -44.66 0.58
C MET A 408 -1.53 -43.29 1.04
N ASP A 409 -0.67 -42.28 1.02
CA ASP A 409 -0.99 -40.92 1.45
C ASP A 409 -0.32 -39.86 0.56
N VAL A 410 -0.77 -38.62 0.67
CA VAL A 410 -0.23 -37.46 -0.06
C VAL A 410 0.87 -36.79 0.76
N TYR A 411 1.98 -36.50 0.10
CA TYR A 411 3.11 -35.79 0.67
C TYR A 411 3.43 -34.56 -0.19
N THR A 412 3.87 -33.49 0.48
CA THR A 412 4.20 -32.20 -0.15
C THR A 412 5.69 -31.93 -0.03
N SER A 413 6.34 -31.65 -1.15
CA SER A 413 7.74 -31.23 -1.26
C SER A 413 7.77 -29.81 -1.83
N SER A 414 8.00 -28.83 -0.97
CA SER A 414 7.90 -27.40 -1.30
C SER A 414 9.16 -26.90 -2.01
N LEU A 415 8.97 -26.04 -3.02
CA LEU A 415 10.07 -25.41 -3.76
C LEU A 415 10.68 -24.27 -2.94
N SER A 416 11.97 -24.00 -3.13
CA SER A 416 12.66 -22.87 -2.47
C SER A 416 12.21 -21.50 -2.98
N SER A 417 11.54 -21.47 -4.13
CA SER A 417 11.01 -20.28 -4.79
C SER A 417 9.94 -20.72 -5.78
N ASP A 418 8.94 -19.86 -6.01
CA ASP A 418 7.92 -20.12 -7.02
C ASP A 418 8.49 -20.14 -8.43
N ILE A 419 7.96 -21.03 -9.28
CA ILE A 419 8.43 -21.20 -10.66
C ILE A 419 7.26 -21.09 -11.61
N PHE A 420 7.35 -20.14 -12.54
CA PHE A 420 6.32 -19.96 -13.54
C PHE A 420 6.49 -20.91 -14.73
N PHE A 421 5.44 -21.66 -15.01
CA PHE A 421 5.30 -22.46 -16.23
C PHE A 421 4.14 -21.90 -17.07
N PRO A 422 4.40 -21.32 -18.25
CA PRO A 422 3.34 -20.94 -19.19
C PRO A 422 2.46 -22.12 -19.58
N ALA A 423 1.22 -21.85 -20.01
CA ALA A 423 0.36 -22.88 -20.59
C ALA A 423 1.03 -23.56 -21.80
N GLY A 424 0.90 -24.87 -21.92
CA GLY A 424 1.51 -25.67 -22.99
C GLY A 424 2.98 -26.04 -22.74
N THR A 425 3.57 -25.64 -21.62
CA THR A 425 4.95 -26.00 -21.27
C THR A 425 5.02 -27.47 -20.93
N SER A 426 5.93 -28.19 -21.59
CA SER A 426 6.18 -29.60 -21.29
C SER A 426 7.37 -29.74 -20.35
N ILE A 427 7.13 -30.31 -19.17
CA ILE A 427 8.12 -30.53 -18.11
C ILE A 427 8.06 -31.97 -17.62
N TRP A 428 9.17 -32.45 -17.07
CA TRP A 428 9.23 -33.74 -16.40
C TRP A 428 9.11 -33.54 -14.89
N LEU A 429 8.04 -34.07 -14.31
CA LEU A 429 7.75 -33.99 -12.89
C LEU A 429 8.04 -35.33 -12.23
N GLY A 430 8.81 -35.35 -11.15
CA GLY A 430 9.25 -36.59 -10.54
C GLY A 430 9.60 -36.52 -9.06
N ILE A 431 10.01 -37.68 -8.55
CA ILE A 431 10.45 -37.92 -7.18
C ILE A 431 11.81 -38.61 -7.17
N LEU A 432 12.67 -38.21 -6.24
CA LEU A 432 13.90 -38.91 -5.83
C LEU A 432 13.68 -39.47 -4.43
N PHE A 433 13.94 -40.75 -4.22
CA PHE A 433 13.76 -41.38 -2.91
C PHE A 433 14.97 -42.21 -2.49
N ASP A 434 15.22 -42.26 -1.19
CA ASP A 434 16.44 -42.85 -0.63
C ASP A 434 16.46 -44.38 -0.73
N GLY A 435 15.28 -44.98 -0.59
CA GLY A 435 15.06 -46.42 -0.56
C GLY A 435 15.92 -47.15 0.46
N ASN A 436 16.27 -46.48 1.57
CA ASN A 436 16.87 -47.10 2.76
C ASN A 436 15.84 -47.96 3.52
N GLY A 437 14.54 -47.70 3.33
CA GLY A 437 13.47 -48.56 3.82
C GLY A 437 13.18 -49.68 2.84
N SER A 438 13.18 -50.93 3.32
CA SER A 438 12.61 -52.07 2.60
C SER A 438 11.12 -51.84 2.34
N GLY A 439 10.80 -51.19 1.21
CA GLY A 439 9.45 -51.10 0.68
C GLY A 439 8.86 -49.72 0.51
N PHE A 440 9.63 -48.69 0.12
CA PHE A 440 9.01 -47.49 -0.46
C PHE A 440 8.11 -47.91 -1.64
N VAL A 441 6.88 -47.43 -1.66
CA VAL A 441 5.88 -47.71 -2.70
C VAL A 441 5.21 -46.40 -3.06
N PHE A 442 5.21 -46.06 -4.34
CA PHE A 442 4.46 -44.92 -4.84
C PHE A 442 3.30 -45.38 -5.72
N SER A 443 2.26 -44.57 -5.76
CA SER A 443 1.09 -44.80 -6.61
C SER A 443 1.41 -44.42 -8.06
N CYS A 444 0.94 -45.22 -9.01
CA CYS A 444 1.17 -44.99 -10.42
C CYS A 444 0.05 -45.57 -11.28
N ASP A 445 0.00 -45.16 -12.54
CA ASP A 445 -0.93 -45.72 -13.52
C ASP A 445 -0.21 -46.33 -14.72
N SER A 446 -0.82 -47.36 -15.26
CA SER A 446 -0.38 -48.22 -16.36
C SER A 446 -0.22 -47.52 -17.72
N THR A 447 -0.51 -46.23 -17.84
CA THR A 447 -0.44 -45.50 -19.11
C THR A 447 1.00 -45.34 -19.63
N THR A 448 1.11 -45.34 -20.95
CA THR A 448 2.34 -45.54 -21.75
C THR A 448 3.38 -44.41 -21.73
N ASN A 449 3.17 -43.34 -20.96
CA ASN A 449 3.87 -42.05 -21.18
C ASN A 449 4.70 -41.52 -20.00
N GLY A 450 5.22 -42.33 -19.08
CA GLY A 450 5.77 -41.68 -17.89
C GLY A 450 6.62 -42.47 -16.93
N ARG A 451 7.57 -43.28 -17.41
CA ARG A 451 8.66 -43.66 -16.52
C ARG A 451 10.00 -43.62 -17.19
N ILE A 452 10.91 -42.95 -16.52
CA ILE A 452 12.33 -42.98 -16.81
C ILE A 452 12.99 -43.38 -15.49
N ARG A 453 13.32 -44.67 -15.38
CA ARG A 453 14.08 -45.21 -14.24
C ARG A 453 15.56 -45.14 -14.54
N THR A 454 16.37 -44.52 -13.69
CA THR A 454 17.82 -44.78 -13.67
C THR A 454 18.09 -46.04 -12.85
N SER A 455 18.82 -46.99 -13.45
CA SER A 455 19.03 -48.33 -12.87
C SER A 455 20.34 -48.49 -12.08
N SER A 456 21.25 -47.50 -12.08
CA SER A 456 22.46 -47.54 -11.25
C SER A 456 23.16 -46.17 -11.17
N GLY A 457 23.91 -45.93 -10.10
CA GLY A 457 24.88 -44.83 -9.99
C GLY A 457 24.44 -43.54 -9.26
N LEU A 458 23.20 -43.47 -8.77
CA LEU A 458 22.74 -42.35 -7.95
C LEU A 458 22.69 -42.77 -6.49
N THR A 459 23.23 -41.94 -5.60
CA THR A 459 22.95 -42.01 -4.17
C THR A 459 21.97 -40.92 -3.83
N TYR A 460 21.02 -41.17 -2.93
CA TYR A 460 20.13 -40.11 -2.43
C TYR A 460 20.89 -38.88 -1.90
N ALA A 461 22.06 -39.12 -1.30
CA ALA A 461 22.95 -38.10 -0.76
C ALA A 461 23.59 -37.19 -1.81
N SER A 462 23.66 -37.58 -3.09
CA SER A 462 24.37 -36.80 -4.12
C SER A 462 23.54 -35.67 -4.75
N GLU A 463 22.40 -35.32 -4.13
CA GLU A 463 21.38 -34.42 -4.68
C GLU A 463 20.88 -34.85 -6.09
N PRO A 464 19.78 -34.26 -6.56
CA PRO A 464 19.38 -34.29 -7.96
C PRO A 464 20.48 -33.89 -8.95
N THR A 465 21.05 -34.86 -9.67
CA THR A 465 22.00 -34.55 -10.77
C THR A 465 21.31 -34.03 -12.04
N ASN A 466 22.00 -33.11 -12.74
CA ASN A 466 21.71 -32.64 -14.10
C ASN A 466 22.77 -33.20 -15.08
N PRO A 467 22.41 -33.80 -16.23
CA PRO A 467 21.05 -34.14 -16.68
C PRO A 467 20.50 -35.38 -15.99
N PHE A 468 19.22 -35.68 -16.23
CA PHE A 468 18.67 -37.00 -15.96
C PHE A 468 19.51 -38.02 -16.76
N LEU A 469 20.24 -38.89 -16.06
CA LEU A 469 21.33 -39.70 -16.64
C LEU A 469 20.96 -40.36 -17.98
N ALA A 470 21.95 -40.51 -18.87
CA ALA A 470 21.76 -40.98 -20.24
C ALA A 470 21.22 -42.42 -20.41
N SER A 471 21.19 -43.23 -19.34
CA SER A 471 20.69 -44.61 -19.36
C SER A 471 19.46 -44.73 -18.47
N TYR A 472 18.29 -44.71 -19.10
CA TYR A 472 17.02 -44.93 -18.41
C TYR A 472 16.17 -45.99 -19.11
N ASN A 473 15.41 -46.73 -18.32
CA ASN A 473 14.42 -47.66 -18.84
C ASN A 473 13.07 -46.94 -18.93
N THR A 474 12.48 -46.98 -20.13
CA THR A 474 11.06 -46.67 -20.32
C THR A 474 10.24 -47.85 -19.79
N GLU A 475 9.43 -47.60 -18.77
CA GLU A 475 8.51 -48.62 -18.25
C GLU A 475 7.09 -48.08 -18.23
N ASN A 476 6.13 -49.00 -18.26
CA ASN A 476 4.72 -48.69 -18.05
C ASN A 476 4.51 -48.31 -16.58
N GLY A 477 4.01 -47.10 -16.29
CA GLY A 477 3.83 -46.63 -14.92
C GLY A 477 4.18 -45.15 -14.71
N SER A 478 3.23 -44.23 -14.86
CA SER A 478 3.42 -42.81 -14.50
C SER A 478 3.19 -42.60 -13.01
N PRO A 479 4.13 -42.07 -12.21
CA PRO A 479 3.89 -41.77 -10.81
C PRO A 479 2.78 -40.71 -10.64
N ASP A 480 1.98 -40.84 -9.58
CA ASP A 480 0.97 -39.85 -9.22
C ASP A 480 1.64 -38.68 -8.50
N VAL A 481 2.12 -37.74 -9.30
CA VAL A 481 2.77 -36.49 -8.88
C VAL A 481 2.06 -35.32 -9.56
N TRP A 482 1.94 -34.19 -8.89
CA TRP A 482 1.36 -32.97 -9.43
C TRP A 482 1.99 -31.72 -8.82
N LEU A 483 1.81 -30.61 -9.51
CA LEU A 483 2.12 -29.27 -9.04
C LEU A 483 0.89 -28.68 -8.37
N ASP A 484 1.09 -28.04 -7.23
CA ASP A 484 0.15 -27.05 -6.70
C ASP A 484 0.78 -25.66 -6.81
N GLY A 485 -0.05 -24.66 -7.10
CA GLY A 485 0.38 -23.33 -7.51
C GLY A 485 -0.75 -22.32 -7.54
N TYR A 486 -0.46 -21.15 -8.09
CA TYR A 486 -1.45 -20.10 -8.36
C TYR A 486 -1.56 -19.84 -9.87
N GLY A 487 -2.78 -19.54 -10.34
CA GLY A 487 -3.04 -19.26 -11.75
C GLY A 487 -2.51 -17.90 -12.24
N THR A 488 -2.34 -17.76 -13.55
CA THR A 488 -1.84 -16.52 -14.20
C THR A 488 -2.66 -15.27 -13.97
N ALA A 489 -3.93 -15.40 -13.59
CA ALA A 489 -4.82 -14.26 -13.36
C ALA A 489 -4.36 -13.35 -12.20
N MET A 490 -3.50 -13.86 -11.31
CA MET A 490 -2.98 -13.13 -10.14
C MET A 490 -1.64 -12.46 -10.40
N ALA A 491 -0.81 -13.00 -11.29
CA ALA A 491 0.57 -12.54 -11.47
C ALA A 491 0.71 -11.24 -12.28
N ALA A 492 -0.33 -10.83 -13.00
CA ALA A 492 -0.36 -9.53 -13.67
C ALA A 492 -0.31 -8.36 -12.66
N LYS A 493 -0.69 -8.58 -11.39
CA LYS A 493 -0.60 -7.57 -10.33
C LYS A 493 0.78 -7.49 -9.67
N TYR A 494 1.63 -8.52 -9.82
CA TYR A 494 2.91 -8.60 -9.10
C TYR A 494 4.16 -8.36 -9.97
N ILE A 495 4.06 -8.28 -11.31
CA ILE A 495 5.27 -8.23 -12.17
C ILE A 495 5.18 -7.19 -13.31
N GLY A 496 4.44 -6.08 -13.18
CA GLY A 496 4.34 -5.19 -14.34
C GLY A 496 3.70 -3.82 -14.23
N GLU A 497 3.67 -3.17 -13.07
CA GLU A 497 3.53 -1.71 -13.08
C GLU A 497 4.91 -1.14 -13.47
N PRO A 498 5.06 -0.43 -14.59
CA PRO A 498 6.33 0.21 -14.93
C PRO A 498 6.66 1.22 -13.84
N TYR A 499 7.77 0.98 -13.15
CA TYR A 499 8.40 1.95 -12.27
C TYR A 499 8.84 3.15 -13.13
N ILE A 500 7.94 4.11 -13.31
CA ILE A 500 8.26 5.41 -13.91
C ILE A 500 9.07 6.16 -12.85
N LEU A 501 10.39 6.13 -13.02
CA LEU A 501 11.33 7.05 -12.37
C LEU A 501 11.03 8.46 -12.90
N GLY A 502 10.09 9.11 -12.22
CA GLY A 502 9.87 10.55 -12.30
C GLY A 502 9.99 11.13 -10.90
N ASP A 503 11.00 11.99 -10.75
CA ASP A 503 10.98 13.14 -9.84
C ASP A 503 11.40 12.84 -8.38
N GLY A 504 12.71 12.68 -8.17
CA GLY A 504 13.55 13.54 -7.31
C GLY A 504 13.17 13.87 -5.86
N LEU A 505 12.15 13.25 -5.26
CA LEU A 505 11.95 13.27 -3.82
C LEU A 505 12.20 11.86 -3.32
N GLU A 506 13.33 11.69 -2.65
CA GLU A 506 13.64 10.53 -1.83
C GLU A 506 12.51 10.39 -0.81
N LYS A 507 11.49 9.59 -1.17
CA LYS A 507 10.52 9.08 -0.22
C LYS A 507 11.33 8.28 0.77
N VAL A 508 11.62 8.88 1.93
CA VAL A 508 11.78 8.13 3.17
C VAL A 508 10.62 7.15 3.18
N PRO A 509 10.84 5.83 3.08
CA PRO A 509 9.75 4.89 3.09
C PRO A 509 9.14 5.00 4.49
N GLN A 510 7.99 5.63 4.61
CA GLN A 510 7.14 5.40 5.76
C GLN A 510 6.61 3.98 5.62
N PHE A 511 7.38 3.03 6.15
CA PHE A 511 6.93 1.68 6.40
C PHE A 511 5.79 1.76 7.42
N SER A 512 4.54 1.71 6.93
CA SER A 512 3.43 1.31 7.79
C SER A 512 3.56 -0.20 7.96
N GLY A 513 4.25 -0.64 9.01
CA GLY A 513 4.19 -2.04 9.42
C GLY A 513 2.74 -2.36 9.74
N ASP A 514 2.14 -3.28 8.99
CA ASP A 514 0.87 -3.87 9.40
C ASP A 514 1.11 -4.54 10.76
N PRO A 515 0.29 -4.25 11.80
CA PRO A 515 0.47 -4.85 13.11
C PRO A 515 0.29 -6.36 12.98
N ALA A 516 1.32 -7.12 13.35
CA ALA A 516 1.22 -8.56 13.47
C ALA A 516 0.32 -8.89 14.66
N THR A 517 -0.52 -9.91 14.53
CA THR A 517 -1.42 -10.36 15.61
C THR A 517 -1.17 -11.80 15.97
N THR A 518 -1.20 -12.09 17.27
CA THR A 518 -1.02 -13.45 17.80
C THR A 518 -1.98 -13.70 18.96
N GLY A 519 -2.58 -14.91 19.01
CA GLY A 519 -3.60 -15.29 19.99
C GLY A 519 -4.95 -15.72 19.39
N ASN A 520 -5.94 -16.02 20.24
CA ASN A 520 -7.27 -16.46 19.82
C ASN A 520 -8.37 -15.72 20.61
N ILE A 521 -9.15 -14.89 19.91
CA ILE A 521 -10.39 -14.29 20.40
C ILE A 521 -11.54 -15.25 20.08
N SER A 522 -11.80 -16.22 20.96
CA SER A 522 -13.04 -17.02 20.88
C SER A 522 -13.93 -16.74 22.09
N ASN A 523 -15.22 -16.52 21.83
CA ASN A 523 -16.27 -16.32 22.84
C ASN A 523 -16.96 -17.65 23.23
N ASN A 524 -16.36 -18.79 22.89
CA ASN A 524 -16.97 -20.11 23.07
C ASN A 524 -16.56 -20.79 24.39
N GLY A 525 -15.97 -20.04 25.31
CA GLY A 525 -15.41 -20.52 26.57
C GLY A 525 -16.39 -20.54 27.74
N THR A 526 -16.08 -21.32 28.77
CA THR A 526 -16.81 -21.23 30.05
C THR A 526 -16.47 -19.93 30.78
N ALA A 527 -17.44 -19.01 30.88
CA ALA A 527 -17.30 -17.77 31.64
C ALA A 527 -17.01 -18.07 33.12
N SER A 528 -15.95 -17.46 33.65
CA SER A 528 -15.64 -17.46 35.08
C SER A 528 -15.92 -16.06 35.63
N SER A 529 -16.61 -15.98 36.76
CA SER A 529 -16.76 -14.74 37.52
C SER A 529 -15.94 -14.85 38.80
N SER A 530 -15.17 -13.81 39.10
CA SER A 530 -14.51 -13.71 40.39
C SER A 530 -14.63 -12.30 40.96
N SER A 531 -14.56 -12.19 42.29
CA SER A 531 -14.24 -10.94 42.98
C SER A 531 -12.75 -10.59 42.89
N ASP A 532 -11.95 -11.49 42.32
CA ASP A 532 -10.53 -11.33 42.14
C ASP A 532 -10.24 -10.24 41.10
N ARG A 533 -9.21 -9.45 41.39
CA ARG A 533 -9.01 -8.13 40.77
C ARG A 533 -8.00 -8.14 39.64
N GLN A 534 -7.35 -9.28 39.43
CA GLN A 534 -6.35 -9.50 38.41
C GLN A 534 -6.41 -10.95 37.93
N PHE A 535 -6.35 -11.13 36.62
CA PHE A 535 -6.23 -12.42 35.94
C PHE A 535 -5.29 -12.24 34.74
N GLY A 536 -4.52 -13.27 34.43
CA GLY A 536 -3.55 -13.23 33.34
C GLY A 536 -3.04 -14.60 32.92
N SER A 537 -2.30 -14.62 31.82
CA SER A 537 -1.71 -15.82 31.24
C SER A 537 -0.34 -15.52 30.66
N VAL A 538 0.53 -16.55 30.62
CA VAL A 538 1.83 -16.48 29.96
C VAL A 538 1.65 -16.64 28.46
N PHE A 539 2.34 -15.83 27.68
CA PHE A 539 2.37 -15.88 26.23
C PHE A 539 3.82 -15.79 25.74
N THR A 540 4.20 -16.66 24.82
CA THR A 540 5.53 -16.64 24.19
C THR A 540 5.45 -15.83 22.90
N MET A 541 6.27 -14.79 22.78
CA MET A 541 6.25 -13.90 21.61
C MET A 541 6.84 -14.62 20.38
N PRO A 542 6.16 -14.62 19.23
CA PRO A 542 6.57 -15.42 18.07
C PRO A 542 7.67 -14.77 17.22
N GLU A 543 7.97 -13.49 17.43
CA GLU A 543 8.99 -12.71 16.71
C GLU A 543 9.40 -11.48 17.53
N ASP A 544 10.47 -10.78 17.12
CA ASP A 544 10.91 -9.52 17.73
C ASP A 544 9.92 -8.39 17.41
N GLY A 545 9.60 -7.54 18.39
CA GLY A 545 8.69 -6.43 18.15
C GLY A 545 8.51 -5.44 19.29
N GLN A 546 7.66 -4.44 19.04
CA GLN A 546 7.21 -3.46 20.01
C GLN A 546 5.72 -3.64 20.27
N LEU A 547 5.34 -3.77 21.54
CA LEU A 547 3.95 -3.97 21.93
C LEU A 547 3.14 -2.68 21.73
N ASP A 548 2.09 -2.75 20.91
CA ASP A 548 1.20 -1.61 20.65
C ASP A 548 -0.11 -1.73 21.43
N TYR A 549 -0.74 -2.91 21.39
CA TYR A 549 -1.99 -3.15 22.11
C TYR A 549 -2.16 -4.62 22.52
N VAL A 550 -3.06 -4.85 23.47
CA VAL A 550 -3.57 -6.18 23.79
C VAL A 550 -5.10 -6.16 23.87
N LYS A 551 -5.76 -7.19 23.35
CA LYS A 551 -7.21 -7.37 23.44
C LYS A 551 -7.53 -8.52 24.36
N PHE A 552 -8.48 -8.29 25.27
CA PHE A 552 -9.06 -9.34 26.11
C PHE A 552 -10.57 -9.43 25.87
N VAL A 553 -11.13 -10.64 25.89
CA VAL A 553 -12.59 -10.84 25.85
C VAL A 553 -13.16 -10.77 27.27
N VAL A 554 -13.76 -9.64 27.60
CA VAL A 554 -14.14 -9.28 28.97
C VAL A 554 -15.52 -8.61 29.04
N GLY A 555 -16.15 -8.66 30.21
CA GLY A 555 -17.43 -8.01 30.50
C GLY A 555 -17.73 -7.97 31.99
N LEU A 556 -18.88 -7.39 32.35
CA LEU A 556 -19.36 -7.27 33.73
C LEU A 556 -20.43 -8.32 34.06
N SER A 557 -20.38 -8.87 35.27
CA SER A 557 -21.36 -9.86 35.73
C SER A 557 -22.78 -9.31 35.88
N THR A 558 -22.91 -8.00 36.14
CA THR A 558 -24.17 -7.26 36.22
C THR A 558 -23.97 -5.84 35.69
N SER A 559 -25.05 -5.10 35.44
CA SER A 559 -24.97 -3.71 35.00
C SER A 559 -24.14 -2.86 35.96
N GLY A 560 -23.22 -2.06 35.43
CA GLY A 560 -22.33 -1.19 36.20
C GLY A 560 -21.26 -0.56 35.31
N SER A 561 -20.23 -0.02 35.94
CA SER A 561 -19.07 0.55 35.27
C SER A 561 -17.83 0.16 36.07
N MET A 562 -16.74 -0.18 35.38
CA MET A 562 -15.50 -0.59 36.00
C MET A 562 -14.32 -0.11 35.17
N ASP A 563 -13.36 0.52 35.81
CA ASP A 563 -12.13 0.92 35.16
C ASP A 563 -11.16 -0.26 35.12
N THR A 564 -10.50 -0.42 33.98
CA THR A 564 -9.63 -1.57 33.68
C THR A 564 -8.35 -1.12 33.01
N GLN A 565 -7.27 -1.85 33.23
CA GLN A 565 -5.99 -1.66 32.56
C GLN A 565 -5.34 -3.01 32.29
N ALA A 566 -4.71 -3.15 31.13
CA ALA A 566 -3.82 -4.26 30.86
C ALA A 566 -2.43 -4.00 31.48
N LEU A 567 -1.80 -5.09 31.88
CA LEU A 567 -0.50 -5.12 32.54
C LEU A 567 0.35 -6.19 31.86
N VAL A 568 1.63 -5.90 31.70
CA VAL A 568 2.60 -6.86 31.15
C VAL A 568 3.73 -7.04 32.14
N TYR A 569 4.04 -8.30 32.44
CA TYR A 569 5.13 -8.66 33.34
C TYR A 569 6.15 -9.56 32.63
N ASP A 570 7.39 -9.45 33.06
CA ASP A 570 8.44 -10.44 32.79
C ASP A 570 8.13 -11.74 33.55
N VAL A 571 8.49 -12.89 32.96
CA VAL A 571 8.27 -14.22 33.52
C VAL A 571 9.60 -14.85 33.90
N THR A 572 9.75 -15.19 35.18
CA THR A 572 10.86 -16.05 35.62
C THR A 572 10.28 -17.31 36.26
N SER A 573 10.63 -18.48 35.74
CA SER A 573 10.16 -19.78 36.28
C SER A 573 8.62 -19.86 36.34
N SER A 574 7.95 -19.40 35.28
CA SER A 574 6.49 -19.42 35.12
C SER A 574 5.71 -18.54 36.11
N LEU A 575 6.38 -17.62 36.80
CA LEU A 575 5.76 -16.61 37.66
C LEU A 575 6.05 -15.20 37.12
N PRO A 576 5.05 -14.29 37.11
CA PRO A 576 5.27 -12.88 36.80
C PRO A 576 6.11 -12.22 37.90
N VAL A 577 7.22 -11.57 37.53
CA VAL A 577 8.18 -11.01 38.50
C VAL A 577 8.26 -9.49 38.43
N ASN A 578 8.49 -8.92 37.25
CA ASN A 578 8.70 -7.48 37.07
C ASN A 578 7.63 -6.89 36.17
N LEU A 579 6.97 -5.81 36.61
CA LEU A 579 6.04 -5.05 35.76
C LEU A 579 6.84 -4.33 34.67
N LEU A 580 6.52 -4.62 33.41
CA LEU A 580 7.18 -4.05 32.24
C LEU A 580 6.37 -2.89 31.64
N ALA A 581 5.04 -3.00 31.60
CA ALA A 581 4.17 -2.01 30.98
C ALA A 581 2.76 -1.97 31.57
N GLU A 582 2.13 -0.80 31.49
CA GLU A 582 0.72 -0.58 31.80
C GLU A 582 0.01 0.08 30.61
N SER A 583 -1.20 -0.38 30.29
CA SER A 583 -1.99 0.26 29.23
C SER A 583 -2.69 1.52 29.72
N ASN A 584 -3.25 2.27 28.77
CA ASN A 584 -4.27 3.26 29.07
C ASN A 584 -5.45 2.64 29.84
N GLN A 585 -6.06 3.42 30.74
CA GLN A 585 -7.24 3.02 31.49
C GLN A 585 -8.50 3.06 30.61
N ILE A 586 -9.30 2.00 30.69
CA ILE A 586 -10.54 1.85 29.92
C ILE A 586 -11.69 1.57 30.86
N ASN A 587 -12.77 2.34 30.71
CA ASN A 587 -14.01 2.13 31.44
C ASN A 587 -14.88 1.12 30.68
N ILE A 588 -15.18 -0.02 31.30
CA ILE A 588 -16.07 -1.05 30.76
C ILE A 588 -17.45 -0.89 31.40
N THR A 589 -18.49 -0.88 30.58
CA THR A 589 -19.90 -0.81 31.02
C THR A 589 -20.75 -2.00 30.58
N ASN A 590 -20.21 -2.86 29.71
CA ASN A 590 -20.98 -3.92 29.05
C ASN A 590 -21.07 -5.17 29.93
N THR A 591 -22.28 -5.74 30.06
CA THR A 591 -22.49 -7.03 30.73
C THR A 591 -22.22 -8.23 29.83
N THR A 592 -22.21 -8.01 28.52
CA THR A 592 -21.84 -9.02 27.53
C THR A 592 -20.33 -9.02 27.35
N GLN A 593 -19.72 -10.20 27.30
CA GLN A 593 -18.29 -10.33 27.00
C GLN A 593 -18.00 -9.85 25.58
N THR A 594 -17.10 -8.87 25.46
CA THR A 594 -16.67 -8.29 24.19
C THR A 594 -15.15 -8.16 24.18
N ALA A 595 -14.53 -8.21 23.01
CA ALA A 595 -13.11 -7.91 22.87
C ALA A 595 -12.88 -6.42 23.18
N ILE A 596 -12.11 -6.13 24.22
CA ILE A 596 -11.69 -4.77 24.61
C ILE A 596 -10.20 -4.64 24.35
N GLN A 597 -9.83 -3.65 23.53
CA GLN A 597 -8.45 -3.32 23.18
C GLN A 597 -7.86 -2.34 24.20
N TYR A 598 -6.69 -2.66 24.72
CA TYR A 598 -5.92 -1.85 25.65
C TYR A 598 -4.64 -1.38 24.95
N ASP A 599 -4.57 -0.08 24.65
CA ASP A 599 -3.43 0.52 23.96
C ASP A 599 -2.30 0.88 24.92
N PHE A 600 -1.06 0.60 24.51
CA PHE A 600 0.17 1.04 25.17
C PHE A 600 0.73 2.27 24.43
N THR A 601 0.97 3.35 25.16
CA THR A 601 1.40 4.62 24.58
C THR A 601 2.61 5.19 25.29
N GLY A 602 3.44 5.95 24.57
CA GLY A 602 4.62 6.59 25.15
C GLY A 602 5.63 5.58 25.73
N GLY A 603 6.06 5.82 26.96
CA GLY A 603 7.06 5.00 27.65
C GLY A 603 6.59 3.60 28.05
N ASP A 604 5.29 3.31 27.96
CA ASP A 604 4.72 2.02 28.31
C ASP A 604 4.73 1.01 27.14
N ARG A 605 5.27 1.39 25.98
CA ARG A 605 5.50 0.44 24.88
C ARG A 605 6.80 -0.32 25.11
N ILE A 606 6.70 -1.62 25.34
CA ILE A 606 7.87 -2.48 25.56
C ILE A 606 8.37 -3.07 24.24
N ILE A 607 9.68 -3.20 24.14
CA ILE A 607 10.34 -3.98 23.10
C ILE A 607 10.56 -5.38 23.67
N PHE A 608 10.22 -6.40 22.89
CA PHE A 608 10.43 -7.81 23.22
C PHE A 608 11.16 -8.50 22.07
N SER A 609 11.78 -9.63 22.39
CA SER A 609 12.44 -10.50 21.43
C SER A 609 11.60 -11.75 21.15
N GLU A 610 11.86 -12.41 20.02
CA GLU A 610 11.34 -13.73 19.71
C GLU A 610 11.65 -14.68 20.87
N SER A 611 10.66 -15.48 21.26
CA SER A 611 10.71 -16.42 22.38
C SER A 611 10.67 -15.81 23.79
N ASP A 612 10.55 -14.48 23.96
CA ASP A 612 10.29 -13.90 25.27
C ASP A 612 8.95 -14.45 25.81
N GLU A 613 8.97 -14.94 27.06
CA GLU A 613 7.75 -15.31 27.79
C GLU A 613 7.26 -14.11 28.59
N LEU A 614 6.13 -13.54 28.18
CA LEU A 614 5.51 -12.40 28.84
C LEU A 614 4.21 -12.82 29.53
N PHE A 615 3.93 -12.26 30.70
CA PHE A 615 2.66 -12.48 31.39
C PHE A 615 1.74 -11.29 31.17
N PHE A 616 0.63 -11.53 30.46
CA PHE A 616 -0.38 -10.52 30.17
C PHE A 616 -1.53 -10.64 31.16
N ALA A 617 -1.87 -9.55 31.83
CA ALA A 617 -2.95 -9.51 32.81
C ALA A 617 -3.87 -8.31 32.59
N VAL A 618 -5.09 -8.38 33.10
CA VAL A 618 -5.97 -7.22 33.27
C VAL A 618 -6.19 -6.98 34.75
N ARG A 619 -6.04 -5.73 35.18
CA ARG A 619 -6.48 -5.25 36.49
C ARG A 619 -7.75 -4.44 36.39
N CYS A 620 -8.58 -4.48 37.42
CA CYS A 620 -9.81 -3.71 37.48
C CYS A 620 -10.01 -2.92 38.81
N SER A 621 -10.88 -1.91 38.79
CA SER A 621 -11.12 -1.04 39.96
C SER A 621 -11.96 -1.75 41.02
N ASN A 622 -11.88 -1.25 42.26
CA ASN A 622 -12.43 -1.88 43.46
C ASN A 622 -13.97 -1.82 43.60
N GLU A 623 -14.73 -1.78 42.52
CA GLU A 623 -16.17 -1.56 42.59
C GLU A 623 -16.99 -2.78 42.13
N THR A 624 -18.18 -2.95 42.73
CA THR A 624 -19.22 -3.83 42.19
C THR A 624 -19.65 -3.25 40.85
N PRO A 625 -19.68 -4.02 39.74
CA PRO A 625 -19.92 -5.47 39.63
C PRO A 625 -18.69 -6.37 39.41
N SER A 626 -18.81 -7.68 39.64
CA SER A 626 -17.71 -8.64 39.38
C SER A 626 -17.32 -8.69 37.90
N PHE A 627 -16.04 -8.91 37.65
CA PHE A 627 -15.46 -9.02 36.32
C PHE A 627 -15.62 -10.43 35.74
N VAL A 628 -15.91 -10.55 34.45
CA VAL A 628 -16.10 -11.83 33.75
C VAL A 628 -15.22 -11.88 32.50
N TRP A 629 -14.50 -12.98 32.28
CA TRP A 629 -13.59 -13.15 31.15
C TRP A 629 -13.80 -14.50 30.43
N SER A 630 -13.45 -14.54 29.14
CA SER A 630 -13.49 -15.77 28.34
C SER A 630 -12.19 -16.56 28.47
N ARG A 631 -12.30 -17.90 28.46
CA ARG A 631 -11.17 -18.83 28.48
C ARG A 631 -11.34 -19.90 27.40
N SER A 632 -10.25 -20.32 26.78
CA SER A 632 -10.24 -21.48 25.89
C SER A 632 -10.17 -22.76 26.71
N ASP A 633 -11.06 -23.72 26.42
CA ASP A 633 -11.14 -25.00 27.14
C ASP A 633 -9.98 -25.98 26.79
N ASN A 634 -9.07 -25.61 25.88
CA ASN A 634 -8.15 -26.55 25.21
C ASN A 634 -6.65 -26.45 25.57
N VAL A 635 -6.23 -25.66 26.57
CA VAL A 635 -4.79 -25.45 26.85
C VAL A 635 -4.44 -25.58 28.34
N SER A 636 -3.31 -26.25 28.63
CA SER A 636 -2.90 -26.71 29.97
C SER A 636 -1.95 -25.76 30.73
N ASN A 637 -1.90 -24.47 30.39
CA ASN A 637 -1.03 -23.51 31.06
C ASN A 637 -1.79 -22.65 32.10
N ALA A 638 -1.11 -22.36 33.21
CA ALA A 638 -1.69 -21.89 34.45
C ALA A 638 -2.26 -20.46 34.35
N THR A 639 -3.54 -20.30 34.69
CA THR A 639 -4.11 -19.01 35.06
C THR A 639 -3.76 -18.73 36.52
N ILE A 640 -3.09 -17.62 36.81
CA ILE A 640 -2.86 -17.15 38.18
C ILE A 640 -3.94 -16.11 38.50
N VAL A 641 -4.73 -16.37 39.54
CA VAL A 641 -5.76 -15.46 40.05
C VAL A 641 -5.34 -15.00 41.43
N SER A 642 -5.24 -13.67 41.65
CA SER A 642 -4.89 -13.09 42.95
C SER A 642 -6.01 -12.23 43.53
N ASN A 643 -6.11 -12.28 44.85
CA ASN A 643 -7.17 -11.71 45.65
C ASN A 643 -6.60 -10.62 46.58
N ASN A 644 -6.52 -9.35 46.12
CA ASN A 644 -6.85 -8.13 46.88
C ASN A 644 -6.12 -6.81 46.50
N ASN A 645 -5.31 -6.72 45.45
CA ASN A 645 -4.60 -5.48 45.16
C ASN A 645 -5.48 -4.45 44.41
N ALA A 646 -5.56 -3.22 44.94
CA ALA A 646 -6.25 -2.08 44.35
C ALA A 646 -5.29 -1.26 43.45
N PHE A 647 -5.82 -0.46 42.52
CA PHE A 647 -5.03 0.42 41.62
C PHE A 647 -3.97 1.31 42.32
N SER A 648 -4.13 1.64 43.61
CA SER A 648 -3.31 2.65 44.29
C SER A 648 -1.92 2.20 44.76
N ASN A 649 -1.50 0.95 44.52
CA ASN A 649 -0.13 0.50 44.77
C ASN A 649 0.21 -0.72 43.90
N PRO A 650 1.09 -0.61 42.87
CA PRO A 650 1.63 -1.78 42.20
C PRO A 650 2.47 -2.58 43.22
N PRO A 651 2.11 -3.83 43.54
CA PRO A 651 2.85 -4.61 44.53
C PRO A 651 4.20 -5.04 43.97
N LEU A 652 5.21 -5.16 44.84
CA LEU A 652 6.49 -5.84 44.54
C LEU A 652 6.30 -7.35 44.22
N ASP A 653 5.14 -7.91 44.57
CA ASP A 653 4.67 -9.25 44.20
C ASP A 653 3.20 -9.12 43.74
N PRO A 654 2.96 -8.89 42.44
CA PRO A 654 1.65 -8.46 41.93
C PRO A 654 0.54 -9.48 42.16
N PHE A 655 0.87 -10.77 42.23
CA PHE A 655 -0.09 -11.87 42.32
C PHE A 655 -0.06 -12.62 43.66
N GLY A 656 0.90 -12.34 44.54
CA GLY A 656 1.04 -13.09 45.79
C GLY A 656 1.31 -14.58 45.55
N THR A 657 1.17 -15.40 46.60
CA THR A 657 1.20 -16.86 46.43
C THR A 657 -0.04 -17.29 45.62
N PRO A 658 0.11 -17.92 44.43
CA PRO A 658 -1.02 -18.32 43.60
C PRO A 658 -2.03 -19.17 44.38
N GLY A 659 -3.21 -18.63 44.66
CA GLY A 659 -4.23 -19.31 45.45
C GLY A 659 -5.00 -20.38 44.67
N TYR A 660 -5.01 -20.28 43.33
CA TYR A 660 -5.74 -21.16 42.44
C TYR A 660 -5.07 -21.21 41.05
N THR A 661 -4.82 -22.41 40.54
CA THR A 661 -4.52 -22.66 39.13
C THR A 661 -5.77 -23.25 38.47
N SER A 662 -6.40 -22.53 37.54
CA SER A 662 -7.45 -23.09 36.69
C SER A 662 -6.86 -23.51 35.33
N ASN A 663 -7.43 -24.56 34.73
CA ASN A 663 -7.04 -25.03 33.40
C ASN A 663 -7.75 -24.16 32.33
N GLY A 664 -6.99 -23.65 31.38
CA GLY A 664 -7.48 -22.89 30.22
C GLY A 664 -6.78 -21.53 30.08
N ASN A 665 -6.32 -21.21 28.87
CA ASN A 665 -5.76 -19.90 28.56
C ASN A 665 -6.88 -18.86 28.43
N ILE A 666 -6.61 -17.62 28.82
CA ILE A 666 -7.51 -16.49 28.56
C ILE A 666 -7.51 -16.22 27.04
N SER A 667 -8.66 -15.86 26.49
CA SER A 667 -8.76 -15.40 25.10
C SER A 667 -8.11 -14.02 24.96
N ILE A 668 -6.89 -13.99 24.41
CA ILE A 668 -6.06 -12.79 24.22
C ILE A 668 -5.70 -12.68 22.74
N GLU A 669 -5.68 -11.46 22.20
CA GLU A 669 -4.98 -11.10 20.94
C GLU A 669 -3.97 -10.00 21.26
N ILE A 670 -2.73 -10.16 20.81
CA ILE A 670 -1.67 -9.19 21.01
C ILE A 670 -1.35 -8.55 19.67
N GLY A 671 -1.36 -7.23 19.60
CA GLY A 671 -0.95 -6.45 18.43
C GLY A 671 0.38 -5.75 18.67
N TYR A 672 1.31 -5.91 17.74
CA TYR A 672 2.66 -5.38 17.85
C TYR A 672 3.25 -5.02 16.49
N THR A 673 4.23 -4.12 16.50
CA THR A 673 5.00 -3.73 15.33
C THR A 673 6.31 -4.52 15.29
N THR A 674 6.57 -5.26 14.21
CA THR A 674 7.79 -6.08 14.07
C THR A 674 9.05 -5.24 13.94
N SER A 675 10.17 -5.76 14.45
CA SER A 675 11.47 -5.07 14.42
C SER A 675 12.01 -4.82 13.01
N GLU A 676 11.54 -5.57 11.98
CA GLU A 676 11.86 -5.27 10.58
C GLU A 676 11.29 -3.93 10.10
N ASN A 677 10.28 -3.38 10.80
CA ASN A 677 9.70 -2.07 10.54
C ASN A 677 10.10 -1.00 11.56
N VAL A 678 10.73 -1.39 12.68
CA VAL A 678 11.28 -0.46 13.66
C VAL A 678 12.73 -0.22 13.28
N LEU A 679 12.98 0.86 12.55
CA LEU A 679 14.31 1.40 12.30
C LEU A 679 15.09 1.36 13.62
N LYS A 680 16.14 0.54 13.68
CA LYS A 680 16.97 0.32 14.88
C LYS A 680 17.44 1.69 15.37
N VAL A 681 16.76 2.27 16.36
CA VAL A 681 17.15 3.58 16.89
C VAL A 681 18.44 3.36 17.67
N ILE A 682 19.57 3.54 16.98
CA ILE A 682 20.89 3.52 17.59
C ILE A 682 20.95 4.72 18.53
N SER A 683 21.04 4.44 19.84
CA SER A 683 21.18 5.44 20.89
C SER A 683 22.31 6.42 20.57
N ALA A 684 22.00 7.72 20.57
CA ALA A 684 22.99 8.77 20.37
C ALA A 684 24.07 8.74 21.47
N PRO A 685 25.34 9.05 21.18
CA PRO A 685 26.36 9.22 22.21
C PRO A 685 26.01 10.36 23.17
N ASP A 686 26.22 10.17 24.48
CA ASP A 686 25.69 11.02 25.56
C ASP A 686 26.15 12.50 25.56
N THR A 687 27.08 12.92 24.69
CA THR A 687 27.51 14.32 24.59
C THR A 687 28.01 14.69 23.18
N GLY A 688 27.32 15.62 22.51
CA GLY A 688 27.72 16.24 21.22
C GLY A 688 26.49 16.61 20.36
N THR A 689 26.63 17.59 19.46
CA THR A 689 25.64 17.82 18.38
C THR A 689 25.98 16.90 17.23
N PHE A 690 25.05 16.01 16.88
CA PHE A 690 25.20 15.08 15.77
C PHE A 690 24.01 15.25 14.83
N THR A 691 24.26 15.23 13.53
CA THR A 691 23.23 15.25 12.49
C THR A 691 23.10 13.84 11.89
N LEU A 692 21.87 13.34 11.76
CA LEU A 692 21.62 12.10 11.00
C LEU A 692 21.85 12.37 9.52
N LYS A 693 22.68 11.55 8.86
CA LYS A 693 22.82 11.54 7.41
C LYS A 693 22.64 10.12 6.88
N SER A 694 21.97 10.00 5.73
CA SER A 694 22.02 8.79 4.91
C SER A 694 23.35 8.80 4.16
N ILE A 695 24.20 7.80 4.43
CA ILE A 695 25.47 7.60 3.73
C ILE A 695 25.45 6.16 3.22
N ASP A 696 25.55 5.99 1.90
CA ASP A 696 25.52 4.68 1.21
C ASP A 696 24.26 3.83 1.49
N GLY A 697 23.13 4.46 1.82
CA GLY A 697 21.87 3.78 2.11
C GLY A 697 21.71 3.32 3.58
N ASP A 698 22.71 3.57 4.43
CA ASP A 698 22.62 3.39 5.88
C ASP A 698 22.51 4.74 6.59
N ILE A 699 21.68 4.80 7.63
CA ILE A 699 21.52 5.99 8.46
C ILE A 699 22.61 6.00 9.54
N GLN A 700 23.48 7.02 9.51
CA GLN A 700 24.58 7.17 10.47
C GLN A 700 24.52 8.53 11.19
N TRP A 701 24.96 8.55 12.45
CA TRP A 701 25.20 9.78 13.20
C TRP A 701 26.52 10.40 12.73
N VAL A 702 26.48 11.63 12.23
CA VAL A 702 27.67 12.41 11.88
C VAL A 702 27.83 13.52 12.91
N GLU A 703 28.99 13.60 13.55
CA GLU A 703 29.32 14.70 14.46
C GLU A 703 29.43 16.00 13.64
N ASP A 704 28.70 17.05 14.06
CA ASP A 704 28.72 18.35 13.38
C ASP A 704 30.07 19.09 13.51
#